data_AF-A0A7C2CT53-F1
#
_entry.id   AF-A0A7C2CT53-F1
#
_cell.length_a   1.000
_cell.length_b   1.000
_cell.length_c   1.000
_cell.angle_alpha   90.00
_cell.angle_beta   90.00
_cell.angle_gamma   90.00
#
_symmetry.space_group_name_H-M   'P 1'
#
loop_
_entity.id
_entity.type
_entity.pdbx_description
1 polymer ?
#
loop_
_entity_poly.entity_id
_entity_poly.type
_entity_poly.pdbx_seq_one_letter_code
_entity_poly.pdbx_strand_id
1 'polypeptide(L)'
;KWPDKLTKGDAFKAMDLSYDLSSVISAACFLVLSIVYVNDIRVFLATTVGIILAISFNKLADYFTSPSRNPVDGVAKSSKTGPATVILQGLALGFESTVWTIFLIALTIVVSMLIWAGAGFLFASYGIALAGIGMLTQTGNNVAMDTFGPIVDNANGIGEMAGLQGHSRKILADLDASGNTTKSVTKAIAIASAVVAAISLFSSFTETVHVNLDIAADPLVFVGLLIGGALPFLFSFISIRAVGRAAGKIIEEVRKQFRIPGVIEGTKLPDYAKVVGICTSAAQRELATIAIIAILTPLAVGLILSPSAWGGFLAGVILTGQLLAVFMANSGGAWDNAKKKIEDGCYGGKGSESHKASVIGDTVGDPLKDTAGPALNPMIKVINLVSLLFAGSILALKNSFIIQVPILNVEIPIVATALAVILVIIIGVAIFYSKRETKEEAQIRDIDAPIFESVLINPNPVMASALFTISGVLDDSRTGGSRIVSAEYSFDGASWFPMAAADGKLDTQLEQLTAKTMIEKPGIYPLIVRGADEMGNVTAQECGTIIVYDPAAGSAIGEGWIESPEGAYTEKPQAKGKATFQFTAGYQKDTGAPVGQAEFAFPAAELTFRSERLDWLVITEDAVHFTGTGLLNGAKECAFALIAMPEIAAEGKPAKFRLTLWEKQTGQVIYDSDLGNPDSAYPITKIAGGAITLKAKAHGSAKKKSRKADSTGQNTD
;
A
#
# COMPACT_ATOMS: atom_id res chain seq x y z
N LYS A 1 7.69 -15.60 -51.69
CA LYS A 1 9.03 -15.32 -52.28
C LYS A 1 9.97 -15.02 -51.11
N TRP A 2 11.30 -15.10 -51.24
CA TRP A 2 12.19 -14.69 -50.12
C TRP A 2 11.86 -13.22 -49.79
N PRO A 3 11.47 -12.83 -48.56
CA PRO A 3 11.67 -13.50 -47.26
C PRO A 3 10.45 -14.21 -46.63
N ASP A 4 9.31 -14.32 -47.31
CA ASP A 4 8.04 -14.89 -46.78
C ASP A 4 8.13 -16.32 -46.20
N LYS A 5 9.21 -17.07 -46.49
CA LYS A 5 9.43 -18.41 -45.93
C LYS A 5 10.15 -18.40 -44.57
N LEU A 6 10.86 -17.32 -44.22
CA LEU A 6 11.69 -17.24 -43.01
C LEU A 6 10.99 -16.47 -41.87
N THR A 7 10.08 -15.56 -42.20
CA THR A 7 9.50 -14.58 -41.25
C THR A 7 7.97 -14.65 -41.16
N LYS A 8 7.33 -15.63 -41.81
CA LYS A 8 5.87 -15.64 -41.99
C LYS A 8 5.13 -15.69 -40.64
N GLY A 9 4.39 -14.62 -40.33
CA GLY A 9 3.54 -14.52 -39.14
C GLY A 9 4.27 -14.17 -37.85
N ASP A 10 5.55 -13.77 -37.90
CA ASP A 10 6.35 -13.44 -36.71
C ASP A 10 7.10 -12.13 -36.93
N ALA A 11 6.59 -11.05 -36.31
CA ALA A 11 7.14 -9.70 -36.46
C ALA A 11 8.55 -9.59 -35.85
N PHE A 12 8.81 -10.29 -34.74
CA PHE A 12 10.11 -10.27 -34.08
C PHE A 12 11.19 -10.91 -34.95
N LYS A 13 10.92 -12.10 -35.52
CA LYS A 13 11.87 -12.76 -36.45
C LYS A 13 12.21 -11.90 -37.67
N ALA A 14 11.27 -11.10 -38.15
CA ALA A 14 11.54 -10.17 -39.26
C ALA A 14 12.54 -9.07 -38.85
N MET A 15 12.39 -8.53 -37.64
CA MET A 15 13.30 -7.51 -37.10
C MET A 15 14.67 -8.09 -36.76
N ASP A 16 14.72 -9.28 -36.17
CA ASP A 16 15.96 -9.99 -35.85
C ASP A 16 16.77 -10.29 -37.12
N LEU A 17 16.11 -10.75 -38.20
CA LEU A 17 16.75 -10.93 -39.49
C LEU A 17 17.30 -9.61 -40.08
N SER A 18 16.55 -8.51 -39.94
CA SER A 18 17.01 -7.18 -40.36
C SER A 18 18.25 -6.75 -39.58
N TYR A 19 18.27 -7.04 -38.28
CA TYR A 19 19.39 -6.75 -37.39
C TYR A 19 20.66 -7.51 -37.77
N ASP A 20 20.54 -8.82 -37.98
CA ASP A 20 21.66 -9.67 -38.40
C ASP A 20 22.18 -9.28 -39.80
N LEU A 21 21.28 -9.01 -40.75
CA LEU A 21 21.67 -8.60 -42.10
C LEU A 21 22.41 -7.26 -42.10
N SER A 22 21.89 -6.28 -41.37
CA SER A 22 22.54 -4.98 -41.20
C SER A 22 23.90 -5.10 -40.51
N SER A 23 24.06 -6.05 -39.59
CA SER A 23 25.36 -6.33 -38.95
C SER A 23 26.41 -6.84 -39.95
N VAL A 24 26.02 -7.73 -40.87
CA VAL A 24 26.90 -8.22 -41.94
C VAL A 24 27.28 -7.10 -42.90
N ILE A 25 26.31 -6.26 -43.29
CA ILE A 25 26.55 -5.11 -44.17
C ILE A 25 27.51 -4.12 -43.50
N SER A 26 27.28 -3.77 -42.24
CA SER A 26 28.16 -2.86 -41.48
C SER A 26 29.59 -3.40 -41.40
N ALA A 27 29.77 -4.69 -41.11
CA ALA A 27 31.10 -5.31 -41.07
C ALA A 27 31.81 -5.24 -42.42
N ALA A 28 31.11 -5.56 -43.52
CA ALA A 28 31.66 -5.45 -44.87
C ALA A 28 32.05 -4.01 -45.23
N CYS A 29 31.22 -3.02 -44.86
CA CYS A 29 31.52 -1.61 -45.07
C CYS A 29 32.76 -1.16 -44.27
N PHE A 30 32.90 -1.57 -43.00
CA PHE A 30 34.09 -1.26 -42.21
C PHE A 30 35.35 -1.95 -42.74
N LEU A 31 35.24 -3.15 -43.31
CA LEU A 31 36.37 -3.80 -43.96
C LEU A 31 36.88 -2.93 -45.11
N VAL A 32 35.98 -2.49 -45.99
CA VAL A 32 36.32 -1.60 -47.11
C VAL A 32 36.91 -0.28 -46.62
N LEU A 33 36.29 0.38 -45.63
CA LEU A 33 36.79 1.63 -45.06
C LEU A 33 38.17 1.48 -44.41
N SER A 34 38.40 0.38 -43.69
CA SER A 34 39.69 0.12 -43.03
C SER A 34 40.84 -0.02 -44.03
N ILE A 35 40.57 -0.61 -45.19
CA ILE A 35 41.56 -0.84 -46.26
C ILE A 35 41.75 0.43 -47.09
N VAL A 36 40.66 1.06 -47.54
CA VAL A 36 40.71 2.13 -48.55
C VAL A 36 40.97 3.51 -47.93
N TYR A 37 40.44 3.78 -46.74
CA TYR A 37 40.54 5.10 -46.11
C TYR A 37 41.61 5.13 -45.01
N VAL A 38 41.51 4.23 -44.04
CA VAL A 38 42.40 4.27 -42.86
C VAL A 38 43.77 3.64 -43.13
N ASN A 39 43.84 2.67 -44.04
CA ASN A 39 45.01 1.83 -44.29
C ASN A 39 45.47 1.04 -43.04
N ASP A 40 44.53 0.64 -42.19
CA ASP A 40 44.80 -0.18 -41.00
C ASP A 40 43.63 -1.14 -40.70
N ILE A 41 43.89 -2.44 -40.89
CA ILE A 41 42.89 -3.51 -40.69
C ILE A 41 42.44 -3.63 -39.22
N ARG A 42 43.23 -3.15 -38.26
CA ARG A 42 42.87 -3.18 -36.83
C ARG A 42 41.59 -2.39 -36.55
N VAL A 43 41.30 -1.36 -37.36
CA VAL A 43 40.05 -0.60 -37.27
C VAL A 43 38.83 -1.45 -37.63
N PHE A 44 38.93 -2.27 -38.69
CA PHE A 44 37.89 -3.23 -39.03
C PHE A 44 37.70 -4.28 -37.94
N LEU A 45 38.81 -4.82 -37.39
CA LEU A 45 38.73 -5.81 -36.32
C LEU A 45 38.06 -5.23 -35.06
N ALA A 46 38.45 -4.02 -34.63
CA ALA A 46 37.90 -3.36 -33.45
C ALA A 46 36.40 -3.03 -33.61
N THR A 47 36.00 -2.48 -34.76
CA THR A 47 34.58 -2.21 -35.06
C THR A 47 33.76 -3.50 -35.16
N THR A 48 34.31 -4.57 -35.73
CA THR A 48 33.65 -5.87 -35.80
C THR A 48 33.42 -6.49 -34.42
N VAL A 49 34.37 -6.36 -33.49
CA VAL A 49 34.17 -6.76 -32.08
C VAL A 49 32.96 -6.05 -31.47
N GLY A 50 32.80 -4.76 -31.75
CA GLY A 50 31.62 -3.98 -31.38
C GLY A 50 30.30 -4.49 -31.95
N ILE A 51 30.30 -4.88 -33.23
CA ILE A 51 29.12 -5.47 -33.89
C ILE A 51 28.77 -6.81 -33.23
N ILE A 52 29.77 -7.67 -32.98
CA ILE A 52 29.59 -8.96 -32.29
C ILE A 52 29.04 -8.74 -30.87
N LEU A 53 29.53 -7.73 -30.15
CA LEU A 53 29.01 -7.35 -28.85
C LEU A 53 27.52 -7.00 -28.93
N ALA A 54 27.10 -6.21 -29.93
CA ALA A 54 25.71 -5.82 -30.13
C ALA A 54 24.78 -7.02 -30.35
N ILE A 55 25.19 -7.95 -31.23
CA ILE A 55 24.46 -9.21 -31.51
C ILE A 55 24.40 -10.08 -30.25
N SER A 56 25.52 -10.22 -29.54
CA SER A 56 25.60 -11.05 -28.33
C SER A 56 24.68 -10.52 -27.22
N PHE A 57 24.63 -9.20 -27.06
CA PHE A 57 23.72 -8.55 -26.12
C PHE A 57 22.26 -8.74 -26.47
N ASN A 58 21.91 -8.60 -27.75
CA ASN A 58 20.56 -8.86 -28.23
C ASN A 58 20.12 -10.29 -27.86
N LYS A 59 20.93 -11.30 -28.22
CA LYS A 59 20.63 -12.70 -27.93
C LYS A 59 20.58 -13.03 -26.44
N LEU A 60 21.45 -12.41 -25.64
CA LEU A 60 21.46 -12.61 -24.19
C LEU A 60 20.21 -11.99 -23.54
N ALA A 61 19.79 -10.80 -23.97
CA ALA A 61 18.57 -10.18 -23.49
C ALA A 61 17.34 -11.03 -23.86
N ASP A 62 17.21 -11.47 -25.12
CA ASP A 62 16.15 -12.40 -25.55
C ASP A 62 16.11 -13.67 -24.68
N TYR A 63 17.26 -14.28 -24.40
CA TYR A 63 17.32 -15.49 -23.58
C TYR A 63 16.70 -15.29 -22.18
N PHE A 64 16.99 -14.16 -21.53
CA PHE A 64 16.52 -13.90 -20.16
C PHE A 64 15.09 -13.37 -20.09
N THR A 65 14.57 -12.73 -21.12
CA THR A 65 13.27 -12.05 -21.04
C THR A 65 12.20 -12.63 -21.96
N SER A 66 12.52 -13.43 -22.97
CA SER A 66 11.52 -13.95 -23.91
C SER A 66 10.58 -15.00 -23.28
N PRO A 67 9.25 -14.93 -23.52
CA PRO A 67 8.28 -15.92 -23.03
C PRO A 67 8.50 -17.36 -23.54
N SER A 68 9.32 -17.51 -24.58
CA SER A 68 9.62 -18.80 -25.22
C SER A 68 10.82 -19.53 -24.61
N ARG A 69 11.50 -18.91 -23.63
CA ARG A 69 12.78 -19.38 -23.08
C ARG A 69 12.63 -19.84 -21.63
N ASN A 70 13.44 -20.83 -21.28
CA ASN A 70 13.43 -21.48 -19.96
C ASN A 70 13.49 -20.52 -18.75
N PRO A 71 14.24 -19.39 -18.77
CA PRO A 71 14.28 -18.49 -17.62
C PRO A 71 12.91 -17.91 -17.25
N VAL A 72 12.15 -17.44 -18.25
CA VAL A 72 10.80 -16.89 -18.04
C VAL A 72 9.80 -17.99 -17.70
N ASP A 73 9.97 -19.20 -18.24
CA ASP A 73 9.16 -20.37 -17.85
C ASP A 73 9.31 -20.68 -16.37
N GLY A 74 10.52 -20.52 -15.83
CA GLY A 74 10.79 -20.63 -14.40
C GLY A 74 10.00 -19.60 -13.58
N VAL A 75 10.02 -18.34 -14.00
CA VAL A 75 9.25 -17.25 -13.35
C VAL A 75 7.75 -17.54 -13.43
N ALA A 76 7.22 -17.87 -14.60
CA ALA A 76 5.81 -18.20 -14.77
C ALA A 76 5.41 -19.42 -13.91
N LYS A 77 6.24 -20.48 -13.85
CA LYS A 77 5.99 -21.67 -13.04
C LYS A 77 5.92 -21.36 -11.54
N SER A 78 6.74 -20.43 -11.07
CA SER A 78 6.78 -19.99 -9.67
C SER A 78 5.51 -19.27 -9.21
N SER A 79 4.65 -18.83 -10.14
CA SER A 79 3.34 -18.25 -9.81
C SER A 79 2.38 -19.23 -9.14
N LYS A 80 2.61 -20.55 -9.29
CA LYS A 80 1.79 -21.58 -8.62
C LYS A 80 1.90 -21.55 -7.10
N THR A 81 3.00 -21.02 -6.58
CA THR A 81 3.28 -20.92 -5.14
C THR A 81 3.06 -19.52 -4.58
N GLY A 82 2.55 -18.58 -5.41
CA GLY A 82 2.14 -17.24 -5.01
C GLY A 82 3.13 -16.12 -5.38
N PRO A 83 2.82 -14.87 -4.96
CA PRO A 83 3.57 -13.68 -5.40
C PRO A 83 5.02 -13.64 -4.91
N ALA A 84 5.28 -14.12 -3.69
CA ALA A 84 6.62 -14.08 -3.10
C ALA A 84 7.64 -14.87 -3.94
N THR A 85 7.26 -16.07 -4.41
CA THR A 85 8.13 -16.90 -5.24
C THR A 85 8.32 -16.32 -6.64
N VAL A 86 7.30 -15.64 -7.20
CA VAL A 86 7.44 -14.90 -8.46
C VAL A 86 8.49 -13.80 -8.35
N ILE A 87 8.43 -13.01 -7.29
CA ILE A 87 9.41 -11.94 -7.02
C ILE A 87 10.80 -12.54 -6.83
N LEU A 88 10.96 -13.56 -5.98
CA LEU A 88 12.27 -14.19 -5.77
C LEU A 88 12.87 -14.75 -7.07
N GLN A 89 12.06 -15.39 -7.91
CA GLN A 89 12.54 -15.97 -9.17
C GLN A 89 12.96 -14.89 -10.18
N GLY A 90 12.21 -13.79 -10.29
CA GLY A 90 12.59 -12.67 -11.17
C GLY A 90 13.83 -11.92 -10.69
N LEU A 91 13.98 -11.73 -9.37
CA LEU A 91 15.19 -11.14 -8.79
C LEU A 91 16.43 -12.01 -9.07
N ALA A 92 16.32 -13.33 -8.86
CA ALA A 92 17.40 -14.27 -9.14
C ALA A 92 17.82 -14.23 -10.62
N LEU A 93 16.84 -14.20 -11.54
CA LEU A 93 17.06 -14.06 -12.97
C LEU A 93 17.79 -12.76 -13.30
N GLY A 94 17.37 -11.64 -12.71
CA GLY A 94 18.05 -10.35 -12.87
C GLY A 94 19.51 -10.40 -12.44
N PHE A 95 19.79 -10.97 -11.26
CA PHE A 95 21.15 -11.11 -10.73
C PHE A 95 22.02 -12.00 -11.62
N GLU A 96 21.48 -13.09 -12.16
CA GLU A 96 22.21 -13.94 -13.10
C GLU A 96 22.50 -13.19 -14.41
N SER A 97 21.49 -12.53 -14.98
CA SER A 97 21.61 -11.87 -16.27
C SER A 97 22.67 -10.77 -16.28
N THR A 98 22.81 -10.03 -15.18
CA THR A 98 23.79 -8.95 -15.08
C THR A 98 25.23 -9.46 -15.07
N VAL A 99 25.47 -10.64 -14.48
CA VAL A 99 26.80 -11.29 -14.45
C VAL A 99 27.26 -11.65 -15.86
N TRP A 100 26.43 -12.32 -16.65
CA TRP A 100 26.78 -12.66 -18.03
C TRP A 100 27.01 -11.43 -18.90
N THR A 101 26.20 -10.40 -18.68
CA THR A 101 26.24 -9.15 -19.44
C THR A 101 27.54 -8.37 -19.18
N ILE A 102 27.98 -8.27 -17.92
CA ILE A 102 29.25 -7.59 -17.60
C ILE A 102 30.47 -8.37 -18.11
N PHE A 103 30.42 -9.71 -18.09
CA PHE A 103 31.50 -10.55 -18.65
C PHE A 103 31.68 -10.31 -20.15
N LEU A 104 30.59 -10.16 -20.92
CA LEU A 104 30.68 -9.84 -22.35
C LEU A 104 31.34 -8.48 -22.61
N ILE A 105 31.06 -7.47 -21.78
CA ILE A 105 31.73 -6.15 -21.88
C ILE A 105 33.21 -6.29 -21.56
N ALA A 106 33.56 -6.98 -20.47
CA ALA A 106 34.96 -7.22 -20.10
C ALA A 106 35.73 -7.95 -21.21
N LEU A 107 35.12 -8.99 -21.80
CA LEU A 107 35.71 -9.72 -22.92
C LEU A 107 35.92 -8.80 -24.13
N THR A 108 34.95 -7.94 -24.45
CA THR A 108 35.05 -6.98 -25.57
C THR A 108 36.22 -6.02 -25.37
N ILE A 109 36.38 -5.50 -24.14
CA ILE A 109 37.50 -4.62 -23.80
C ILE A 109 38.83 -5.35 -23.98
N VAL A 110 38.95 -6.57 -23.44
CA VAL A 110 40.18 -7.38 -23.57
C VAL A 110 40.50 -7.69 -25.02
N VAL A 111 39.54 -8.15 -25.82
CA VAL A 111 39.74 -8.44 -27.24
C VAL A 111 40.14 -7.18 -28.00
N SER A 112 39.50 -6.04 -27.72
CA SER A 112 39.86 -4.76 -28.29
C SER A 112 41.30 -4.35 -27.93
N MET A 113 41.71 -4.53 -26.68
CA MET A 113 43.09 -4.26 -26.25
C MET A 113 44.11 -5.18 -26.93
N LEU A 114 43.76 -6.46 -27.14
CA LEU A 114 44.62 -7.43 -27.83
C LEU A 114 44.82 -7.09 -29.32
N ILE A 115 43.79 -6.58 -30.00
CA ILE A 115 43.90 -6.11 -31.40
C ILE A 115 44.93 -4.99 -31.53
N TRP A 116 45.06 -4.15 -30.49
CA TRP A 116 46.00 -3.03 -30.41
C TRP A 116 47.22 -3.32 -29.54
N ALA A 117 47.51 -4.60 -29.26
CA ALA A 117 48.67 -4.99 -28.46
C ALA A 117 49.96 -4.42 -29.06
N GLY A 118 50.81 -3.84 -28.21
CA GLY A 118 52.07 -3.21 -28.62
C GLY A 118 51.94 -1.81 -29.23
N ALA A 119 50.73 -1.28 -29.45
CA ALA A 119 50.52 0.08 -29.98
C ALA A 119 50.49 1.18 -28.90
N GLY A 120 50.48 0.81 -27.61
CA GLY A 120 50.41 1.73 -26.48
C GLY A 120 48.98 2.00 -25.98
N PHE A 121 48.88 2.63 -24.81
CA PHE A 121 47.61 2.82 -24.09
C PHE A 121 46.58 3.67 -24.86
N LEU A 122 47.05 4.72 -25.56
CA LEU A 122 46.19 5.60 -26.34
C LEU A 122 45.47 4.85 -27.47
N PHE A 123 46.22 4.05 -28.23
CA PHE A 123 45.66 3.25 -29.33
C PHE A 123 44.78 2.09 -28.82
N ALA A 124 45.11 1.49 -27.69
CA ALA A 124 44.25 0.50 -27.05
C ALA A 124 42.90 1.10 -26.61
N SER A 125 42.93 2.31 -26.02
CA SER A 125 41.72 3.05 -25.64
C SER A 125 40.91 3.48 -26.87
N TYR A 126 41.58 3.88 -27.95
CA TYR A 126 40.95 4.17 -29.24
C TYR A 126 40.25 2.95 -29.83
N GLY A 127 40.86 1.76 -29.71
CA GLY A 127 40.22 0.49 -30.07
C GLY A 127 38.90 0.26 -29.35
N ILE A 128 38.83 0.54 -28.04
CA ILE A 128 37.60 0.41 -27.26
C ILE A 128 36.52 1.37 -27.77
N ALA A 129 36.90 2.61 -28.10
CA ALA A 129 35.99 3.58 -28.71
C ALA A 129 35.49 3.10 -30.09
N LEU A 130 36.36 2.50 -30.92
CA LEU A 130 35.98 1.90 -32.20
C LEU A 130 35.02 0.71 -32.03
N ALA A 131 35.20 -0.12 -31.00
CA ALA A 131 34.22 -1.16 -30.66
C ALA A 131 32.87 -0.54 -30.27
N GLY A 132 32.87 0.59 -29.55
CA GLY A 132 31.65 1.37 -29.31
C GLY A 132 30.97 1.86 -30.58
N ILE A 133 31.74 2.40 -31.53
CA ILE A 133 31.24 2.82 -32.84
C ILE A 133 30.65 1.64 -33.62
N GLY A 134 31.36 0.51 -33.64
CA GLY A 134 30.88 -0.73 -34.26
C GLY A 134 29.52 -1.17 -33.72
N MET A 135 29.39 -1.20 -32.39
CA MET A 135 28.14 -1.53 -31.71
C MET A 135 26.99 -0.59 -32.10
N LEU A 136 27.27 0.71 -32.23
CA LEU A 136 26.27 1.73 -32.54
C LEU A 136 25.89 1.77 -34.02
N THR A 137 26.54 1.04 -34.93
CA THR A 137 26.11 1.01 -36.33
C THR A 137 24.71 0.43 -36.53
N GLN A 138 24.22 -0.35 -35.56
CA GLN A 138 22.87 -0.88 -35.54
C GLN A 138 21.83 0.08 -34.94
N THR A 139 22.19 1.33 -34.65
CA THR A 139 21.30 2.32 -34.01
C THR A 139 19.99 2.50 -34.77
N GLY A 140 20.02 2.55 -36.11
CA GLY A 140 18.80 2.68 -36.91
C GLY A 140 17.80 1.53 -36.65
N ASN A 141 18.31 0.29 -36.60
CA ASN A 141 17.49 -0.88 -36.26
C ASN A 141 17.03 -0.84 -34.80
N ASN A 142 17.90 -0.49 -33.86
CA ASN A 142 17.57 -0.40 -32.44
C ASN A 142 16.43 0.58 -32.19
N VAL A 143 16.52 1.79 -32.76
CA VAL A 143 15.49 2.83 -32.59
C VAL A 143 14.18 2.41 -33.27
N ALA A 144 14.25 1.77 -34.44
CA ALA A 144 13.06 1.26 -35.12
C ALA A 144 12.35 0.17 -34.30
N MET A 145 13.09 -0.80 -33.77
CA MET A 145 12.57 -1.86 -32.90
C MET A 145 12.02 -1.33 -31.57
N ASP A 146 12.68 -0.31 -31.00
CA ASP A 146 12.28 0.32 -29.75
C ASP A 146 10.99 1.11 -29.94
N THR A 147 10.90 1.87 -31.03
CA THR A 147 9.72 2.67 -31.38
C THR A 147 8.54 1.79 -31.81
N PHE A 148 8.79 0.64 -32.42
CA PHE A 148 7.76 -0.31 -32.80
C PHE A 148 6.91 -0.71 -31.58
N GLY A 149 7.54 -0.99 -30.43
CA GLY A 149 6.85 -1.43 -29.21
C GLY A 149 5.73 -0.48 -28.74
N PRO A 150 6.03 0.79 -28.42
CA PRO A 150 5.01 1.77 -28.03
C PRO A 150 3.93 2.04 -29.11
N ILE A 151 4.27 1.92 -30.40
CA ILE A 151 3.27 2.07 -31.47
C ILE A 151 2.23 0.96 -31.39
N VAL A 152 2.67 -0.30 -31.29
CA VAL A 152 1.76 -1.45 -31.25
C VAL A 152 1.00 -1.55 -29.93
N ASP A 153 1.60 -1.14 -28.83
CA ASP A 153 0.97 -1.03 -27.51
C ASP A 153 -0.20 -0.02 -27.54
N ASN A 154 0.04 1.18 -28.08
CA ASN A 154 -1.01 2.18 -28.29
C ASN A 154 -2.09 1.68 -29.26
N ALA A 155 -1.72 1.02 -30.36
CA ALA A 155 -2.68 0.44 -31.29
C ALA A 155 -3.55 -0.63 -30.62
N ASN A 156 -2.95 -1.46 -29.77
CA ASN A 156 -3.60 -2.50 -28.99
C ASN A 156 -4.58 -1.90 -27.96
N GLY A 157 -4.17 -0.84 -27.25
CA GLY A 157 -5.01 -0.09 -26.31
C GLY A 157 -6.17 0.65 -26.98
N ILE A 158 -5.93 1.32 -28.13
CA ILE A 158 -7.00 1.91 -28.95
C ILE A 158 -7.97 0.82 -29.43
N GLY A 159 -7.43 -0.35 -29.80
CA GLY A 159 -8.23 -1.51 -30.17
C GLY A 159 -9.20 -1.93 -29.07
N GLU A 160 -8.70 -2.05 -27.84
CA GLU A 160 -9.51 -2.37 -26.66
C GLU A 160 -10.59 -1.30 -26.40
N MET A 161 -10.19 -0.03 -26.36
CA MET A 161 -11.11 1.09 -26.09
C MET A 161 -12.17 1.27 -27.18
N ALA A 162 -11.87 0.89 -28.43
CA ALA A 162 -12.82 0.90 -29.54
C ALA A 162 -13.69 -0.37 -29.63
N GLY A 163 -13.51 -1.34 -28.71
CA GLY A 163 -14.28 -2.58 -28.69
C GLY A 163 -14.00 -3.51 -29.87
N LEU A 164 -12.79 -3.48 -30.45
CA LEU A 164 -12.39 -4.40 -31.52
C LEU A 164 -12.39 -5.85 -31.03
N GLN A 165 -12.95 -6.76 -31.83
CA GLN A 165 -13.08 -8.19 -31.50
C GLN A 165 -12.51 -9.08 -32.61
N GLY A 166 -12.34 -10.36 -32.30
CA GLY A 166 -11.98 -11.39 -33.28
C GLY A 166 -10.55 -11.26 -33.83
N HIS A 167 -10.40 -11.45 -35.14
CA HIS A 167 -9.09 -11.59 -35.78
C HIS A 167 -8.21 -10.32 -35.64
N SER A 168 -8.79 -9.14 -35.83
CA SER A 168 -8.07 -7.86 -35.74
C SER A 168 -7.53 -7.61 -34.34
N ARG A 169 -8.32 -7.94 -33.30
CA ARG A 169 -7.90 -7.82 -31.90
C ARG A 169 -6.73 -8.75 -31.57
N LYS A 170 -6.76 -9.98 -32.12
CA LYS A 170 -5.68 -10.96 -31.97
C LYS A 170 -4.39 -10.50 -32.63
N ILE A 171 -4.46 -9.95 -33.85
CA ILE A 171 -3.27 -9.41 -34.53
C ILE A 171 -2.61 -8.31 -33.69
N LEU A 172 -3.39 -7.38 -33.13
CA LEU A 172 -2.85 -6.31 -32.29
C LEU A 172 -2.19 -6.86 -31.01
N ALA A 173 -2.77 -7.89 -30.40
CA ALA A 173 -2.18 -8.55 -29.23
C ALA A 173 -0.87 -9.28 -29.57
N ASP A 174 -0.83 -10.00 -30.70
CA ASP A 174 0.37 -10.70 -31.18
C ASP A 174 1.51 -9.69 -31.51
N LEU A 175 1.16 -8.54 -32.08
CA LEU A 175 2.09 -7.44 -32.34
C LEU A 175 2.61 -6.82 -31.04
N ASP A 176 1.74 -6.57 -30.05
CA ASP A 176 2.13 -6.04 -28.73
C ASP A 176 3.06 -7.01 -27.97
N ALA A 177 2.80 -8.32 -28.04
CA ALA A 177 3.70 -9.33 -27.49
C ALA A 177 5.10 -9.26 -28.13
N SER A 178 5.17 -9.11 -29.46
CA SER A 178 6.43 -8.89 -30.17
C SER A 178 7.09 -7.57 -29.75
N GLY A 179 6.31 -6.51 -29.59
CA GLY A 179 6.75 -5.19 -29.15
C GLY A 179 7.36 -5.17 -27.74
N ASN A 180 6.86 -5.97 -26.81
CA ASN A 180 7.47 -6.08 -25.48
C ASN A 180 8.82 -6.82 -25.51
N THR A 181 8.96 -7.81 -26.38
CA THR A 181 10.25 -8.48 -26.60
C THR A 181 11.27 -7.51 -27.19
N THR A 182 10.88 -6.69 -28.19
CA THR A 182 11.77 -5.68 -28.76
C THR A 182 12.13 -4.61 -27.74
N LYS A 183 11.17 -4.07 -26.97
CA LYS A 183 11.42 -3.11 -25.86
C LYS A 183 12.47 -3.64 -24.88
N SER A 184 12.42 -4.91 -24.53
CA SER A 184 13.39 -5.51 -23.61
C SER A 184 14.80 -5.59 -24.21
N VAL A 185 14.91 -6.04 -25.45
CA VAL A 185 16.17 -6.14 -26.20
C VAL A 185 16.81 -4.75 -26.38
N THR A 186 16.04 -3.76 -26.80
CA THR A 186 16.54 -2.41 -27.09
C THR A 186 17.01 -1.71 -25.82
N LYS A 187 16.32 -1.91 -24.69
CA LYS A 187 16.78 -1.43 -23.37
C LYS A 187 18.16 -2.01 -23.00
N ALA A 188 18.35 -3.31 -23.16
CA ALA A 188 19.63 -3.96 -22.85
C ALA A 188 20.76 -3.43 -23.74
N ILE A 189 20.51 -3.24 -25.03
CA ILE A 189 21.49 -2.65 -25.97
C ILE A 189 21.78 -1.19 -25.61
N ALA A 190 20.76 -0.41 -25.24
CA ALA A 190 20.93 0.99 -24.85
C ALA A 190 21.84 1.11 -23.61
N ILE A 191 21.62 0.25 -22.61
CA ILE A 191 22.45 0.15 -21.39
C ILE A 191 23.91 -0.20 -21.74
N ALA A 192 24.11 -1.22 -22.56
CA ALA A 192 25.44 -1.65 -23.00
C ALA A 192 26.20 -0.57 -23.77
N SER A 193 25.51 0.13 -24.67
CA SER A 193 26.09 1.26 -25.41
C SER A 193 26.54 2.39 -24.48
N ALA A 194 25.81 2.58 -23.36
CA ALA A 194 26.15 3.57 -22.35
C ALA A 194 27.49 3.28 -21.70
N VAL A 195 27.72 2.02 -21.35
CA VAL A 195 28.96 1.60 -20.71
C VAL A 195 30.14 1.71 -21.66
N VAL A 196 30.02 1.23 -22.89
CA VAL A 196 31.12 1.31 -23.85
C VAL A 196 31.47 2.77 -24.17
N ALA A 197 30.46 3.63 -24.33
CA ALA A 197 30.66 5.07 -24.50
C ALA A 197 31.30 5.70 -23.25
N ALA A 198 30.83 5.34 -22.06
CA ALA A 198 31.35 5.89 -20.82
C ALA A 198 32.80 5.46 -20.55
N ILE A 199 33.19 4.23 -20.87
CA ILE A 199 34.59 3.77 -20.79
C ILE A 199 35.47 4.57 -21.75
N SER A 200 34.97 4.86 -22.96
CA SER A 200 35.71 5.68 -23.92
C SER A 200 35.89 7.12 -23.42
N LEU A 201 34.83 7.74 -22.91
CA LEU A 201 34.87 9.07 -22.29
C LEU A 201 35.77 9.09 -21.05
N PHE A 202 35.76 8.00 -20.28
CA PHE A 202 36.59 7.84 -19.09
C PHE A 202 38.08 7.78 -19.44
N SER A 203 38.46 7.04 -20.49
CA SER A 203 39.84 7.07 -21.02
C SER A 203 40.25 8.47 -21.49
N SER A 204 39.35 9.20 -22.16
CA SER A 204 39.60 10.61 -22.54
C SER A 204 39.74 11.52 -21.32
N PHE A 205 38.97 11.27 -20.26
CA PHE A 205 39.05 12.01 -19.01
C PHE A 205 40.42 11.80 -18.34
N THR A 206 40.85 10.54 -18.16
CA THR A 206 42.13 10.23 -17.52
C THR A 206 43.31 10.84 -18.26
N GLU A 207 43.25 10.87 -19.59
CA GLU A 207 44.24 11.55 -20.44
C GLU A 207 44.19 13.07 -20.23
N THR A 208 43.00 13.68 -20.25
CA THR A 208 42.82 15.14 -20.09
C THR A 208 43.36 15.65 -18.75
N VAL A 209 43.09 14.92 -17.67
CA VAL A 209 43.57 15.28 -16.33
C VAL A 209 44.96 14.70 -16.01
N HIS A 210 45.55 13.95 -16.93
CA HIS A 210 46.87 13.31 -16.80
C HIS A 210 47.02 12.48 -15.51
N VAL A 211 46.02 11.65 -15.19
CA VAL A 211 46.03 10.81 -13.98
C VAL A 211 46.07 9.31 -14.28
N ASN A 212 46.79 8.59 -13.42
CA ASN A 212 46.72 7.15 -13.31
C ASN A 212 45.87 6.77 -12.09
N LEU A 213 45.03 5.75 -12.25
CA LEU A 213 44.18 5.23 -11.20
C LEU A 213 44.87 4.08 -10.50
N ASP A 214 45.63 4.40 -9.46
CA ASP A 214 46.26 3.40 -8.62
C ASP A 214 45.49 3.27 -7.29
N ILE A 215 44.62 2.27 -7.23
CA ILE A 215 43.82 1.96 -6.04
C ILE A 215 44.70 1.48 -4.88
N ALA A 216 45.84 0.84 -5.16
CA ALA A 216 46.74 0.31 -4.14
C ALA A 216 47.59 1.42 -3.52
N ALA A 217 48.02 2.40 -4.34
CA ALA A 217 48.85 3.50 -3.89
C ALA A 217 48.06 4.69 -3.31
N ASP A 218 46.82 4.93 -3.76
CA ASP A 218 46.00 6.06 -3.31
C ASP A 218 44.62 5.60 -2.79
N PRO A 219 44.44 5.48 -1.46
CA PRO A 219 43.15 5.15 -0.85
C PRO A 219 42.01 6.10 -1.23
N LEU A 220 42.30 7.36 -1.61
CA LEU A 220 41.25 8.29 -2.04
C LEU A 220 40.64 7.86 -3.38
N VAL A 221 41.37 7.13 -4.23
CA VAL A 221 40.81 6.51 -5.44
C VAL A 221 39.72 5.51 -5.09
N PHE A 222 39.96 4.71 -4.04
CA PHE A 222 38.96 3.78 -3.53
C PHE A 222 37.76 4.50 -2.92
N VAL A 223 37.97 5.60 -2.18
CA VAL A 223 36.86 6.44 -1.69
C VAL A 223 36.01 6.97 -2.83
N GLY A 224 36.65 7.47 -3.90
CA GLY A 224 35.98 7.87 -5.13
C GLY A 224 35.13 6.73 -5.69
N LEU A 225 35.71 5.54 -5.83
CA LEU A 225 35.02 4.34 -6.31
C LEU A 225 33.77 4.00 -5.48
N LEU A 226 33.87 4.06 -4.15
CA LEU A 226 32.74 3.81 -3.25
C LEU A 226 31.61 4.85 -3.42
N ILE A 227 31.95 6.14 -3.48
CA ILE A 227 30.97 7.21 -3.68
C ILE A 227 30.30 7.07 -5.05
N GLY A 228 31.09 6.79 -6.09
CA GLY A 228 30.59 6.58 -7.45
C GLY A 228 29.69 5.35 -7.54
N GLY A 229 30.08 4.25 -6.90
CA GLY A 229 29.30 3.02 -6.85
C GLY A 229 27.98 3.17 -6.09
N ALA A 230 27.90 4.06 -5.09
CA ALA A 230 26.66 4.32 -4.35
C ALA A 230 25.64 5.15 -5.15
N LEU A 231 26.09 5.94 -6.13
CA LEU A 231 25.24 6.89 -6.84
C LEU A 231 24.12 6.22 -7.69
N PRO A 232 24.37 5.14 -8.46
CA PRO A 232 23.32 4.39 -9.13
C PRO A 232 22.21 3.88 -8.20
N PHE A 233 22.57 3.45 -6.98
CA PHE A 233 21.59 3.04 -5.98
C PHE A 233 20.75 4.22 -5.49
N LEU A 234 21.37 5.38 -5.27
CA LEU A 234 20.65 6.61 -4.90
C LEU A 234 19.64 7.02 -5.99
N PHE A 235 20.06 7.00 -7.25
CA PHE A 235 19.20 7.28 -8.41
C PHE A 235 18.00 6.34 -8.48
N SER A 236 18.27 5.05 -8.32
CA SER A 236 17.25 4.01 -8.39
C SER A 236 16.25 4.15 -7.25
N PHE A 237 16.74 4.37 -6.03
CA PHE A 237 15.90 4.63 -4.85
C PHE A 237 14.96 5.82 -5.05
N ILE A 238 15.48 6.95 -5.54
CA ILE A 238 14.68 8.16 -5.81
C ILE A 238 13.60 7.85 -6.85
N SER A 239 13.98 7.22 -7.96
CA SER A 239 13.09 6.89 -9.08
C SER A 239 11.97 5.94 -8.66
N ILE A 240 12.30 4.86 -7.94
CA ILE A 240 11.32 3.86 -7.51
C ILE A 240 10.34 4.46 -6.50
N ARG A 241 10.82 5.27 -5.54
CA ARG A 241 9.93 5.96 -4.59
C ARG A 241 9.01 6.96 -5.28
N ALA A 242 9.52 7.71 -6.25
CA ALA A 242 8.73 8.64 -7.05
C ALA A 242 7.56 7.93 -7.75
N VAL A 243 7.84 6.82 -8.43
CA VAL A 243 6.79 6.01 -9.09
C VAL A 243 5.81 5.44 -8.07
N GLY A 244 6.29 4.89 -6.95
CA GLY A 244 5.42 4.34 -5.91
C GLY A 244 4.43 5.35 -5.33
N ARG A 245 4.88 6.60 -5.10
CA ARG A 245 3.99 7.69 -4.64
C ARG A 245 2.96 8.07 -5.70
N ALA A 246 3.38 8.25 -6.95
CA ALA A 246 2.49 8.59 -8.05
C ALA A 246 1.45 7.48 -8.30
N ALA A 247 1.88 6.21 -8.27
CA ALA A 247 1.01 5.06 -8.43
C ALA A 247 -0.04 4.99 -7.31
N GLY A 248 0.32 5.29 -6.06
CA GLY A 248 -0.64 5.42 -4.95
C GLY A 248 -1.74 6.44 -5.26
N LYS A 249 -1.36 7.66 -5.67
CA LYS A 249 -2.30 8.72 -6.08
C LYS A 249 -3.24 8.27 -7.23
N ILE A 250 -2.69 7.55 -8.22
CA ILE A 250 -3.48 7.04 -9.34
C ILE A 250 -4.49 5.99 -8.88
N ILE A 251 -4.07 5.02 -8.05
CA ILE A 251 -4.94 3.95 -7.54
C ILE A 251 -6.13 4.55 -6.80
N GLU A 252 -5.90 5.56 -5.97
CA GLU A 252 -6.98 6.19 -5.23
C GLU A 252 -7.92 7.00 -6.08
N GLU A 253 -7.39 7.81 -7.00
CA GLU A 253 -8.25 8.56 -7.91
C GLU A 253 -9.10 7.61 -8.76
N VAL A 254 -8.52 6.49 -9.22
CA VAL A 254 -9.27 5.44 -9.93
C VAL A 254 -10.33 4.79 -9.04
N ARG A 255 -10.00 4.43 -7.80
CA ARG A 255 -10.98 3.87 -6.83
C ARG A 255 -12.11 4.84 -6.54
N LYS A 256 -11.79 6.12 -6.36
CA LYS A 256 -12.77 7.19 -6.16
C LYS A 256 -13.70 7.32 -7.36
N GLN A 257 -13.16 7.26 -8.58
CA GLN A 257 -13.98 7.31 -9.79
C GLN A 257 -14.84 6.04 -9.96
N PHE A 258 -14.35 4.87 -9.58
CA PHE A 258 -15.13 3.62 -9.59
C PHE A 258 -16.30 3.62 -8.60
N ARG A 259 -16.24 4.40 -7.51
CA ARG A 259 -17.37 4.60 -6.59
C ARG A 259 -18.48 5.49 -7.18
N ILE A 260 -18.24 6.18 -8.30
CA ILE A 260 -19.23 7.06 -8.94
C ILE A 260 -20.24 6.19 -9.72
N PRO A 261 -21.55 6.30 -9.43
CA PRO A 261 -22.56 5.55 -10.17
C PRO A 261 -22.49 5.80 -11.68
N GLY A 262 -22.52 4.73 -12.46
CA GLY A 262 -22.47 4.75 -13.92
C GLY A 262 -21.06 4.60 -14.52
N VAL A 263 -19.98 4.70 -13.73
CA VAL A 263 -18.61 4.56 -14.25
C VAL A 263 -18.24 3.09 -14.47
N ILE A 264 -18.47 2.22 -13.49
CA ILE A 264 -18.21 0.77 -13.63
C ILE A 264 -19.17 0.15 -14.64
N GLU A 265 -20.42 0.61 -14.66
CA GLU A 265 -21.46 0.16 -15.59
C GLU A 265 -21.21 0.64 -17.03
N GLY A 266 -20.25 1.55 -17.24
CA GLY A 266 -19.89 2.09 -18.55
C GLY A 266 -20.90 3.08 -19.12
N THR A 267 -21.90 3.52 -18.34
CA THR A 267 -22.90 4.51 -18.78
C THR A 267 -22.41 5.96 -18.63
N LYS A 268 -21.34 6.18 -17.88
CA LYS A 268 -20.71 7.48 -17.64
C LYS A 268 -19.21 7.37 -17.86
N LEU A 269 -18.64 8.34 -18.58
CA LEU A 269 -17.19 8.38 -18.80
C LEU A 269 -16.43 8.79 -17.52
N PRO A 270 -15.31 8.13 -17.21
CA PRO A 270 -14.41 8.56 -16.14
C PRO A 270 -13.66 9.85 -16.51
N ASP A 271 -13.14 10.53 -15.50
CA ASP A 271 -12.35 11.75 -15.65
C ASP A 271 -10.87 11.39 -15.86
N TYR A 272 -10.49 11.20 -17.12
CA TYR A 272 -9.12 10.89 -17.52
C TYR A 272 -8.13 12.03 -17.22
N ALA A 273 -8.59 13.29 -17.25
CA ALA A 273 -7.71 14.45 -17.12
C ALA A 273 -7.05 14.52 -15.74
N LYS A 274 -7.76 14.08 -14.69
CA LYS A 274 -7.19 13.99 -13.34
C LYS A 274 -6.03 13.02 -13.24
N VAL A 275 -6.18 11.80 -13.77
CA VAL A 275 -5.10 10.80 -13.77
C VAL A 275 -3.89 11.31 -14.56
N VAL A 276 -4.13 11.92 -15.72
CA VAL A 276 -3.06 12.55 -16.53
C VAL A 276 -2.36 13.69 -15.76
N GLY A 277 -3.12 14.53 -15.06
CA GLY A 277 -2.57 15.63 -14.25
C GLY A 277 -1.69 15.13 -13.09
N ILE A 278 -2.11 14.07 -12.41
CA ILE A 278 -1.31 13.40 -11.35
C ILE A 278 0.01 12.89 -11.95
N CYS A 279 -0.04 12.15 -13.05
CA CYS A 279 1.16 11.62 -13.70
C CYS A 279 2.11 12.74 -14.17
N THR A 280 1.56 13.79 -14.78
CA THR A 280 2.34 14.90 -15.37
C THR A 280 3.06 15.70 -14.30
N SER A 281 2.35 16.10 -13.24
CA SER A 281 2.92 16.88 -12.14
C SER A 281 3.98 16.09 -11.36
N ALA A 282 3.71 14.81 -11.09
CA ALA A 282 4.68 13.92 -10.44
C ALA A 282 5.94 13.74 -11.31
N ALA A 283 5.80 13.43 -12.59
CA ALA A 283 6.93 13.23 -13.49
C ALA A 283 7.82 14.47 -13.58
N GLN A 284 7.24 15.67 -13.75
CA GLN A 284 7.99 16.92 -13.85
C GLN A 284 8.77 17.25 -12.58
N ARG A 285 8.15 17.08 -11.41
CA ARG A 285 8.78 17.34 -10.11
C ARG A 285 9.98 16.41 -9.86
N GLU A 286 9.83 15.13 -10.19
CA GLU A 286 10.82 14.10 -9.86
C GLU A 286 11.99 14.09 -10.85
N LEU A 287 11.73 14.31 -12.15
CA LEU A 287 12.78 14.40 -13.18
C LEU A 287 13.77 15.53 -12.92
N ALA A 288 13.28 16.69 -12.45
CA ALA A 288 14.15 17.82 -12.09
C ALA A 288 15.17 17.44 -11.02
N THR A 289 14.73 16.69 -10.00
CA THR A 289 15.60 16.25 -8.90
C THR A 289 16.72 15.34 -9.40
N ILE A 290 16.36 14.34 -10.19
CA ILE A 290 17.31 13.36 -10.74
C ILE A 290 18.32 14.04 -11.67
N ALA A 291 17.88 15.01 -12.50
CA ALA A 291 18.76 15.78 -13.38
C ALA A 291 19.76 16.65 -12.61
N ILE A 292 19.32 17.32 -11.53
CA ILE A 292 20.19 18.13 -10.67
C ILE A 292 21.30 17.26 -10.07
N ILE A 293 20.97 16.07 -9.58
CA ILE A 293 21.98 15.16 -9.02
C ILE A 293 22.95 14.70 -10.12
N ALA A 294 22.46 14.32 -11.32
CA ALA A 294 23.31 13.83 -12.41
C ALA A 294 24.35 14.86 -12.85
N ILE A 295 23.99 16.13 -12.87
CA ILE A 295 24.85 17.21 -13.36
C ILE A 295 25.74 17.76 -12.24
N LEU A 296 25.20 18.00 -11.05
CA LEU A 296 25.96 18.69 -9.99
C LEU A 296 26.88 17.75 -9.21
N THR A 297 26.54 16.46 -9.07
CA THR A 297 27.39 15.50 -8.34
C THR A 297 28.80 15.34 -8.93
N PRO A 298 29.00 15.10 -10.25
CA PRO A 298 30.35 15.02 -10.80
C PRO A 298 31.17 16.30 -10.60
N LEU A 299 30.52 17.47 -10.64
CA LEU A 299 31.18 18.75 -10.41
C LEU A 299 31.60 18.91 -8.95
N ALA A 300 30.71 18.59 -8.00
CA ALA A 300 31.03 18.61 -6.57
C ALA A 300 32.17 17.65 -6.24
N VAL A 301 32.11 16.42 -6.77
CA VAL A 301 33.17 15.41 -6.57
C VAL A 301 34.50 15.89 -7.15
N GLY A 302 34.51 16.46 -8.37
CA GLY A 302 35.74 16.99 -8.98
C GLY A 302 36.37 18.15 -8.18
N LEU A 303 35.55 19.00 -7.55
CA LEU A 303 36.03 20.09 -6.70
C LEU A 303 36.57 19.59 -5.35
N ILE A 304 35.95 18.57 -4.76
CA ILE A 304 36.28 18.05 -3.42
C ILE A 304 37.44 17.06 -3.47
N LEU A 305 37.39 16.08 -4.37
CA LEU A 305 38.34 14.97 -4.42
C LEU A 305 39.55 15.27 -5.31
N SER A 306 40.64 14.52 -5.14
CA SER A 306 41.78 14.55 -6.06
C SER A 306 41.33 14.11 -7.48
N PRO A 307 42.02 14.54 -8.55
CA PRO A 307 41.66 14.12 -9.91
C PRO A 307 41.69 12.59 -10.11
N SER A 308 42.61 11.88 -9.44
CA SER A 308 42.62 10.40 -9.41
C SER A 308 41.38 9.84 -8.71
N ALA A 309 41.00 10.40 -7.55
CA ALA A 309 39.78 10.01 -6.86
C ALA A 309 38.49 10.31 -7.63
N TRP A 310 38.48 11.40 -8.40
CA TRP A 310 37.39 11.70 -9.32
C TRP A 310 37.28 10.67 -10.45
N GLY A 311 38.41 10.20 -10.98
CA GLY A 311 38.40 9.05 -11.90
C GLY A 311 37.91 7.76 -11.22
N GLY A 312 38.28 7.51 -9.97
CA GLY A 312 37.72 6.41 -9.17
C GLY A 312 36.19 6.49 -9.09
N PHE A 313 35.65 7.68 -8.85
CA PHE A 313 34.21 7.94 -8.87
C PHE A 313 33.56 7.60 -10.21
N LEU A 314 34.14 8.01 -11.33
CA LEU A 314 33.62 7.66 -12.66
C LEU A 314 33.59 6.16 -12.89
N ALA A 315 34.67 5.45 -12.53
CA ALA A 315 34.73 3.99 -12.62
C ALA A 315 33.63 3.31 -11.79
N GLY A 316 33.37 3.81 -10.57
CA GLY A 316 32.33 3.29 -9.68
C GLY A 316 30.93 3.49 -10.25
N VAL A 317 30.65 4.67 -10.81
CA VAL A 317 29.37 4.97 -11.49
C VAL A 317 29.15 4.03 -12.67
N ILE A 318 30.18 3.80 -13.49
CA ILE A 318 30.10 2.92 -14.67
C ILE A 318 29.79 1.48 -14.23
N LEU A 319 30.59 0.92 -13.31
CA LEU A 319 30.47 -0.47 -12.90
C LEU A 319 29.11 -0.76 -12.25
N THR A 320 28.77 -0.04 -11.18
CA THR A 320 27.52 -0.30 -10.46
C THR A 320 26.31 0.12 -11.29
N GLY A 321 26.42 1.19 -12.07
CA GLY A 321 25.36 1.63 -12.97
C GLY A 321 24.99 0.57 -13.99
N GLN A 322 25.99 -0.04 -14.63
CA GLN A 322 25.78 -1.15 -15.55
C GLN A 322 25.09 -2.33 -14.87
N LEU A 323 25.63 -2.76 -13.73
CA LEU A 323 25.13 -3.94 -13.03
C LEU A 323 23.65 -3.78 -12.65
N LEU A 324 23.31 -2.61 -12.11
CA LEU A 324 21.98 -2.30 -11.62
C LEU A 324 20.98 -2.06 -12.75
N ALA A 325 21.41 -1.41 -13.85
CA ALA A 325 20.56 -1.16 -15.00
C ALA A 325 20.08 -2.45 -15.67
N VAL A 326 21.01 -3.39 -15.91
CA VAL A 326 20.69 -4.70 -16.51
C VAL A 326 19.80 -5.52 -15.58
N PHE A 327 20.15 -5.57 -14.29
CA PHE A 327 19.36 -6.26 -13.28
C PHE A 327 17.90 -5.80 -13.28
N MET A 328 17.66 -4.48 -13.25
CA MET A 328 16.31 -3.92 -13.22
C MET A 328 15.54 -4.14 -14.51
N ALA A 329 16.17 -3.90 -15.66
CA ALA A 329 15.55 -4.07 -16.96
C ALA A 329 15.13 -5.53 -17.21
N ASN A 330 16.00 -6.48 -16.91
CA ASN A 330 15.73 -7.90 -17.16
C ASN A 330 14.78 -8.50 -16.13
N SER A 331 14.88 -8.14 -14.85
CA SER A 331 13.92 -8.62 -13.83
C SER A 331 12.50 -8.20 -14.19
N GLY A 332 12.29 -6.91 -14.48
CA GLY A 332 10.97 -6.40 -14.85
C GLY A 332 10.48 -6.93 -16.20
N GLY A 333 11.37 -7.07 -17.19
CA GLY A 333 11.02 -7.71 -18.47
C GLY A 333 10.58 -9.17 -18.30
N ALA A 334 11.27 -9.93 -17.45
CA ALA A 334 10.92 -11.31 -17.16
C ALA A 334 9.57 -11.45 -16.41
N TRP A 335 9.27 -10.56 -15.46
CA TRP A 335 7.97 -10.57 -14.79
C TRP A 335 6.81 -10.24 -15.74
N ASP A 336 6.96 -9.23 -16.61
CA ASP A 336 5.93 -8.88 -17.61
C ASP A 336 5.66 -10.05 -18.55
N ASN A 337 6.73 -10.64 -19.09
CA ASN A 337 6.63 -11.74 -20.04
C ASN A 337 6.13 -13.04 -19.39
N ALA A 338 6.41 -13.26 -18.11
CA ALA A 338 5.82 -14.35 -17.33
C ALA A 338 4.31 -14.15 -17.13
N LYS A 339 3.87 -12.92 -16.81
CA LYS A 339 2.45 -12.56 -16.73
C LYS A 339 1.75 -12.80 -18.06
N LYS A 340 2.30 -12.29 -19.17
CA LYS A 340 1.76 -12.51 -20.52
C LYS A 340 1.63 -14.00 -20.87
N LYS A 341 2.63 -14.81 -20.54
CA LYS A 341 2.57 -16.26 -20.75
C LYS A 341 1.41 -16.93 -19.99
N ILE A 342 1.10 -16.46 -18.79
CA ILE A 342 -0.06 -16.92 -18.01
C ILE A 342 -1.36 -16.40 -18.63
N GLU A 343 -1.39 -15.15 -19.09
CA GLU A 343 -2.54 -14.58 -19.82
C GLU A 343 -2.92 -15.39 -21.07
N ASP A 344 -1.93 -15.97 -21.76
CA ASP A 344 -2.09 -16.84 -22.94
C ASP A 344 -2.58 -18.27 -22.60
N GLY A 345 -2.88 -18.55 -21.33
CA GLY A 345 -3.53 -19.80 -20.90
C GLY A 345 -2.64 -20.74 -20.09
N CYS A 346 -1.37 -20.40 -19.82
CA CYS A 346 -0.56 -21.17 -18.89
C CYS A 346 -1.12 -21.07 -17.47
N TYR A 347 -1.01 -22.15 -16.69
CA TYR A 347 -1.29 -22.17 -15.24
C TYR A 347 -2.64 -21.58 -14.82
N GLY A 348 -3.66 -21.73 -15.67
CA GLY A 348 -5.04 -21.34 -15.35
C GLY A 348 -5.53 -20.08 -16.06
N GLY A 349 -4.68 -19.37 -16.80
CA GLY A 349 -5.14 -18.24 -17.62
C GLY A 349 -5.47 -16.97 -16.81
N LYS A 350 -6.03 -15.97 -17.51
CA LYS A 350 -6.51 -14.72 -16.92
C LYS A 350 -7.50 -14.98 -15.78
N GLY A 351 -7.33 -14.24 -14.69
CA GLY A 351 -8.20 -14.31 -13.50
C GLY A 351 -7.85 -15.41 -12.49
N SER A 352 -6.97 -16.35 -12.84
CA SER A 352 -6.46 -17.36 -11.90
C SER A 352 -5.60 -16.74 -10.78
N GLU A 353 -5.39 -17.49 -9.69
CA GLU A 353 -4.48 -17.06 -8.62
C GLU A 353 -3.03 -16.90 -9.10
N SER A 354 -2.58 -17.77 -10.01
CA SER A 354 -1.28 -17.64 -10.68
C SER A 354 -1.20 -16.36 -11.52
N HIS A 355 -2.29 -15.97 -12.20
CA HIS A 355 -2.36 -14.70 -12.91
C HIS A 355 -2.24 -13.52 -11.95
N LYS A 356 -3.02 -13.48 -10.86
CA LYS A 356 -2.92 -12.42 -9.83
C LYS A 356 -1.51 -12.33 -9.25
N ALA A 357 -0.86 -13.46 -8.97
CA ALA A 357 0.52 -13.49 -8.49
C ALA A 357 1.52 -12.92 -9.49
N SER A 358 1.34 -13.23 -10.78
CA SER A 358 2.18 -12.69 -11.86
C SER A 358 1.97 -11.19 -12.09
N VAL A 359 0.74 -10.68 -11.92
CA VAL A 359 0.43 -9.24 -11.98
C VAL A 359 1.14 -8.48 -10.84
N ILE A 360 1.25 -9.08 -9.64
CA ILE A 360 2.03 -8.48 -8.55
C ILE A 360 3.53 -8.43 -8.94
N GLY A 361 4.06 -9.49 -9.54
CA GLY A 361 5.45 -9.48 -10.04
C GLY A 361 5.70 -8.40 -11.08
N ASP A 362 4.80 -8.25 -12.05
CA ASP A 362 4.91 -7.24 -13.10
C ASP A 362 4.81 -5.81 -12.56
N THR A 363 3.88 -5.56 -11.64
CA THR A 363 3.72 -4.22 -11.02
C THR A 363 4.91 -3.84 -10.12
N VAL A 364 5.62 -4.82 -9.54
CA VAL A 364 6.95 -4.61 -8.92
C VAL A 364 8.01 -4.29 -9.98
N GLY A 365 7.91 -4.92 -11.15
CA GLY A 365 8.84 -4.78 -12.28
C GLY A 365 8.73 -3.46 -13.05
N ASP A 366 7.55 -2.86 -13.15
CA ASP A 366 7.30 -1.62 -13.90
C ASP A 366 8.23 -0.46 -13.50
N PRO A 367 8.34 -0.05 -12.22
CA PRO A 367 9.28 1.01 -11.83
C PRO A 367 10.73 0.63 -12.10
N LEU A 368 11.08 -0.66 -12.13
CA LEU A 368 12.43 -1.13 -12.42
C LEU A 368 12.74 -1.03 -13.92
N LYS A 369 11.91 -1.62 -14.78
CA LYS A 369 12.18 -1.76 -16.21
C LYS A 369 11.83 -0.53 -17.03
N ASP A 370 10.96 0.36 -16.55
CA ASP A 370 10.47 1.52 -17.31
C ASP A 370 10.90 2.87 -16.72
N THR A 371 11.42 2.89 -15.49
CA THR A 371 11.88 4.14 -14.86
C THR A 371 13.32 4.04 -14.38
N ALA A 372 13.59 3.29 -13.31
CA ALA A 372 14.88 3.29 -12.64
C ALA A 372 16.01 2.70 -13.51
N GLY A 373 15.82 1.49 -14.03
CA GLY A 373 16.81 0.80 -14.85
C GLY A 373 17.22 1.59 -16.10
N PRO A 374 16.27 2.00 -16.95
CA PRO A 374 16.58 2.84 -18.11
C PRO A 374 17.18 4.20 -17.76
N ALA A 375 16.82 4.82 -16.63
CA ALA A 375 17.38 6.11 -16.21
C ALA A 375 18.87 6.05 -15.84
N LEU A 376 19.40 4.87 -15.48
CA LEU A 376 20.83 4.70 -15.20
C LEU A 376 21.71 4.86 -16.45
N ASN A 377 21.20 4.54 -17.66
CA ASN A 377 21.92 4.75 -18.91
C ASN A 377 22.29 6.23 -19.17
N PRO A 378 21.33 7.17 -19.25
CA PRO A 378 21.65 8.58 -19.43
C PRO A 378 22.42 9.13 -18.22
N MET A 379 22.18 8.66 -16.99
CA MET A 379 22.97 9.06 -15.82
C MET A 379 24.46 8.74 -16.03
N ILE A 380 24.82 7.51 -16.40
CA ILE A 380 26.22 7.11 -16.64
C ILE A 380 26.87 8.01 -17.71
N LYS A 381 26.16 8.28 -18.82
CA LYS A 381 26.66 9.12 -19.92
C LYS A 381 26.85 10.57 -19.48
N VAL A 382 25.83 11.17 -18.85
CA VAL A 382 25.84 12.58 -18.42
C VAL A 382 26.95 12.81 -17.40
N ILE A 383 27.10 11.93 -16.42
CA ILE A 383 28.14 12.07 -15.39
C ILE A 383 29.53 12.07 -16.01
N ASN A 384 29.83 11.11 -16.89
CA ASN A 384 31.13 11.03 -17.56
C ASN A 384 31.38 12.23 -18.49
N LEU A 385 30.37 12.64 -19.26
CA LEU A 385 30.46 13.77 -20.18
C LEU A 385 30.64 15.11 -19.44
N VAL A 386 29.87 15.35 -18.39
CA VAL A 386 30.00 16.55 -17.55
C VAL A 386 31.38 16.59 -16.89
N SER A 387 31.87 15.46 -16.38
CA SER A 387 33.21 15.42 -15.80
C SER A 387 34.31 15.76 -16.81
N LEU A 388 34.25 15.20 -18.01
CA LEU A 388 35.22 15.51 -19.07
C LEU A 388 35.14 16.98 -19.50
N LEU A 389 33.92 17.51 -19.70
CA LEU A 389 33.71 18.88 -20.18
C LEU A 389 34.25 19.92 -19.19
N PHE A 390 34.04 19.72 -17.89
CA PHE A 390 34.44 20.66 -16.84
C PHE A 390 35.81 20.37 -16.23
N ALA A 391 36.50 19.31 -16.66
CA ALA A 391 37.80 18.91 -16.10
C ALA A 391 38.78 20.09 -16.05
N GLY A 392 39.05 20.73 -17.20
CA GLY A 392 39.98 21.86 -17.27
C GLY A 392 39.61 23.03 -16.35
N SER A 393 38.32 23.41 -16.32
CA SER A 393 37.83 24.49 -15.47
C SER A 393 37.94 24.17 -13.98
N ILE A 394 37.62 22.93 -13.58
CA ILE A 394 37.74 22.49 -12.18
C ILE A 394 39.20 22.48 -11.73
N LEU A 395 40.12 21.96 -12.55
CA LEU A 395 41.55 21.98 -12.23
C LEU A 395 42.06 23.43 -12.08
N ALA A 396 41.65 24.34 -12.97
CA ALA A 396 42.01 25.75 -12.87
C ALA A 396 41.49 26.40 -11.57
N LEU A 397 40.25 26.10 -11.16
CA LEU A 397 39.67 26.60 -9.91
C LEU A 397 40.38 26.06 -8.67
N LYS A 398 40.77 24.78 -8.67
CA LYS A 398 41.51 24.17 -7.56
C LYS A 398 42.91 24.75 -7.37
N ASN A 399 43.50 25.29 -8.44
CA ASN A 399 44.80 25.95 -8.40
C ASN A 399 44.70 27.46 -8.14
N SER A 400 43.48 28.00 -7.98
CA SER A 400 43.23 29.42 -7.78
C SER A 400 42.99 29.77 -6.31
N PHE A 401 43.67 30.80 -5.81
CA PHE A 401 43.45 31.42 -4.49
C PHE A 401 43.51 30.42 -3.32
N ILE A 402 44.72 29.89 -3.08
CA ILE A 402 45.02 28.90 -2.05
C ILE A 402 45.43 29.60 -0.74
N ILE A 403 44.77 29.24 0.37
CA ILE A 403 45.25 29.58 1.72
C ILE A 403 45.99 28.37 2.28
N GLN A 404 47.18 28.63 2.82
CA GLN A 404 47.88 27.66 3.65
C GLN A 404 47.43 27.78 5.10
N VAL A 405 47.09 26.66 5.72
CA VAL A 405 46.80 26.54 7.15
C VAL A 405 48.00 25.88 7.82
N PRO A 406 48.96 26.65 8.38
CA PRO A 406 50.26 26.12 8.79
C PRO A 406 50.17 25.08 9.90
N ILE A 407 49.16 25.21 10.77
CA ILE A 407 48.94 24.33 11.93
C ILE A 407 48.54 22.91 11.49
N LEU A 408 47.85 22.78 10.35
CA LEU A 408 47.39 21.49 9.82
C LEU A 408 48.23 21.00 8.63
N ASN A 409 49.14 21.84 8.12
CA ASN A 409 49.88 21.60 6.89
C ASN A 409 48.94 21.29 5.69
N VAL A 410 47.82 22.02 5.61
CA VAL A 410 46.78 21.84 4.58
C VAL A 410 46.70 23.08 3.71
N GLU A 411 46.61 22.86 2.40
CA GLU A 411 46.30 23.88 1.40
C GLU A 411 44.80 23.84 1.06
N ILE A 412 44.12 24.98 1.19
CA ILE A 412 42.68 25.08 0.93
C ILE A 412 42.44 26.03 -0.25
N PRO A 413 41.97 25.53 -1.40
CA PRO A 413 41.51 26.38 -2.49
C PRO A 413 40.14 26.95 -2.12
N ILE A 414 40.09 28.20 -1.65
CA ILE A 414 38.86 28.75 -1.05
C ILE A 414 37.71 28.75 -2.03
N VAL A 415 37.95 29.20 -3.27
CA VAL A 415 36.90 29.34 -4.28
C VAL A 415 36.32 27.98 -4.65
N ALA A 416 37.18 26.98 -4.87
CA ALA A 416 36.75 25.61 -5.15
C ALA A 416 35.98 25.00 -3.97
N THR A 417 36.44 25.25 -2.74
CA THR A 417 35.80 24.75 -1.52
C THR A 417 34.42 25.39 -1.29
N ALA A 418 34.30 26.71 -1.46
CA ALA A 418 33.03 27.42 -1.33
C ALA A 418 32.01 26.94 -2.36
N LEU A 419 32.43 26.78 -3.63
CA LEU A 419 31.58 26.25 -4.68
C LEU A 419 31.15 24.80 -4.39
N ALA A 420 32.09 23.96 -3.95
CA ALA A 420 31.79 22.58 -3.56
C ALA A 420 30.72 22.51 -2.45
N VAL A 421 30.84 23.34 -1.41
CA VAL A 421 29.85 23.42 -0.32
C VAL A 421 28.47 23.82 -0.85
N ILE A 422 28.39 24.82 -1.73
CA ILE A 422 27.12 25.24 -2.36
C ILE A 422 26.51 24.09 -3.14
N LEU A 423 27.29 23.39 -3.96
CA LEU A 423 26.80 22.25 -4.74
C LEU A 423 26.31 21.11 -3.84
N VAL A 424 27.04 20.77 -2.79
CA VAL A 424 26.63 19.75 -1.81
C VAL A 424 25.33 20.14 -1.11
N ILE A 425 25.16 21.41 -0.75
CA ILE A 425 23.90 21.93 -0.17
C ILE A 425 22.76 21.76 -1.18
N ILE A 426 22.94 22.18 -2.43
CA ILE A 426 21.90 22.06 -3.47
C ILE A 426 21.52 20.58 -3.68
N ILE A 427 22.50 19.69 -3.78
CA ILE A 427 22.27 18.24 -3.91
C ILE A 427 21.53 17.70 -2.68
N GLY A 428 21.96 18.09 -1.47
CA GLY A 428 21.32 17.70 -0.22
C GLY A 428 19.87 18.16 -0.14
N VAL A 429 19.59 19.40 -0.54
CA VAL A 429 18.23 19.96 -0.63
C VAL A 429 17.40 19.21 -1.67
N ALA A 430 17.95 18.89 -2.84
CA ALA A 430 17.25 18.11 -3.86
C ALA A 430 16.87 16.72 -3.34
N ILE A 431 17.82 16.00 -2.71
CA ILE A 431 17.57 14.69 -2.10
C ILE A 431 16.51 14.79 -1.00
N PHE A 432 16.62 15.79 -0.13
CA PHE A 432 15.63 16.03 0.93
C PHE A 432 14.23 16.29 0.36
N TYR A 433 14.13 17.14 -0.67
CA TYR A 433 12.89 17.48 -1.34
C TYR A 433 12.21 16.27 -2.01
N SER A 434 13.00 15.35 -2.58
CA SER A 434 12.50 14.10 -3.16
C SER A 434 12.04 13.08 -2.11
N LYS A 435 12.59 13.15 -0.88
CA LYS A 435 12.14 12.31 0.24
C LYS A 435 10.86 12.81 0.90
N ARG A 436 10.52 14.09 0.74
CA ARG A 436 9.39 14.72 1.43
C ARG A 436 8.05 14.26 0.84
N GLU A 437 7.28 13.58 1.66
CA GLU A 437 5.89 13.24 1.38
C GLU A 437 5.03 14.50 1.42
N THR A 438 4.13 14.61 0.43
CA THR A 438 3.11 15.65 0.40
C THR A 438 1.98 15.30 1.37
N LYS A 439 1.27 16.31 1.89
CA LYS A 439 0.13 16.08 2.80
C LYS A 439 -0.92 15.16 2.19
N GLU A 440 -1.17 15.30 0.89
CA GLU A 440 -2.04 14.40 0.14
C GLU A 440 -1.56 12.94 0.24
N GLU A 441 -0.27 12.66 0.02
CA GLU A 441 0.30 11.29 0.05
C GLU A 441 0.21 10.62 1.43
N ALA A 442 0.17 11.40 2.51
CA ALA A 442 -0.02 10.89 3.85
C ALA A 442 -1.47 10.43 4.08
N GLN A 443 -2.45 11.17 3.56
CA GLN A 443 -3.88 10.83 3.65
C GLN A 443 -4.23 9.58 2.83
N ILE A 444 -3.55 9.37 1.70
CA ILE A 444 -3.69 8.18 0.84
C ILE A 444 -3.37 6.86 1.56
N ARG A 445 -2.50 6.93 2.58
CA ARG A 445 -2.00 5.72 3.27
C ARG A 445 -2.72 5.43 4.57
N ASP A 446 -3.80 6.14 4.83
CA ASP A 446 -4.58 5.95 6.03
C ASP A 446 -5.31 4.60 6.02
N ILE A 447 -4.92 3.74 6.95
CA ILE A 447 -5.49 2.40 7.19
C ILE A 447 -6.18 2.33 8.54
N ASP A 448 -6.13 3.41 9.32
CA ASP A 448 -6.65 3.43 10.67
C ASP A 448 -8.07 3.97 10.63
N ALA A 449 -8.97 3.35 11.37
CA ALA A 449 -10.37 3.77 11.38
C ALA A 449 -10.59 4.93 12.37
N PRO A 450 -11.55 5.83 12.10
CA PRO A 450 -11.83 6.97 12.97
C PRO A 450 -12.40 6.52 14.31
N ILE A 451 -12.03 7.16 15.42
CA ILE A 451 -12.40 6.70 16.77
C ILE A 451 -13.51 7.54 17.40
N PHE A 452 -14.45 6.89 18.11
CA PHE A 452 -15.42 7.60 18.94
C PHE A 452 -14.81 7.92 20.31
N GLU A 453 -14.61 9.20 20.62
CA GLU A 453 -14.01 9.61 21.89
C GLU A 453 -15.00 9.54 23.07
N SER A 454 -16.25 9.93 22.82
CA SER A 454 -17.31 9.88 23.83
C SER A 454 -18.67 9.76 23.15
N VAL A 455 -19.54 8.92 23.70
CA VAL A 455 -20.94 8.78 23.27
C VAL A 455 -21.82 8.93 24.50
N LEU A 456 -22.80 9.82 24.42
CA LEU A 456 -23.70 10.19 25.51
C LEU A 456 -25.14 9.99 25.05
N ILE A 457 -25.97 9.44 25.95
CA ILE A 457 -27.41 9.28 25.75
C ILE A 457 -28.10 10.18 26.77
N ASN A 458 -28.98 11.07 26.32
CA ASN A 458 -29.71 11.96 27.22
C ASN A 458 -31.17 12.19 26.76
N PRO A 459 -32.17 11.94 27.62
CA PRO A 459 -32.08 11.30 28.94
C PRO A 459 -31.86 9.77 28.85
N ASN A 460 -31.23 9.18 29.86
CA ASN A 460 -31.17 7.73 30.07
C ASN A 460 -31.27 7.47 31.59
N PRO A 461 -32.34 6.84 32.09
CA PRO A 461 -33.42 6.13 31.38
C PRO A 461 -34.42 7.04 30.65
N VAL A 462 -35.10 6.51 29.63
CA VAL A 462 -36.10 7.20 28.81
C VAL A 462 -37.45 6.49 28.85
N MET A 463 -38.54 7.24 28.83
CA MET A 463 -39.89 6.68 28.77
C MET A 463 -40.17 6.09 27.38
N ALA A 464 -40.87 4.96 27.31
CA ALA A 464 -41.31 4.35 26.07
C ALA A 464 -42.03 5.39 25.18
N SER A 465 -41.67 5.41 23.90
CA SER A 465 -42.14 6.40 22.91
C SER A 465 -41.75 7.87 23.16
N ALA A 466 -40.89 8.18 24.14
CA ALA A 466 -40.32 9.52 24.29
C ALA A 466 -39.04 9.68 23.45
N LEU A 467 -38.81 10.90 22.97
CA LEU A 467 -37.59 11.25 22.24
C LEU A 467 -36.40 11.37 23.20
N PHE A 468 -35.26 10.80 22.79
CA PHE A 468 -33.96 11.02 23.42
C PHE A 468 -32.90 11.36 22.38
N THR A 469 -31.77 11.89 22.84
CA THR A 469 -30.65 12.29 21.98
C THR A 469 -29.44 11.40 22.25
N ILE A 470 -28.83 10.91 21.17
CA ILE A 470 -27.51 10.29 21.16
C ILE A 470 -26.55 11.36 20.64
N SER A 471 -25.51 11.69 21.41
CA SER A 471 -24.47 12.62 21.01
C SER A 471 -23.11 11.95 21.08
N GLY A 472 -22.19 12.28 20.19
CA GLY A 472 -20.82 11.81 20.30
C GLY A 472 -19.82 12.60 19.48
N VAL A 473 -18.54 12.29 19.64
CA VAL A 473 -17.45 12.88 18.85
C VAL A 473 -16.71 11.78 18.13
N LEU A 474 -16.61 11.90 16.81
CA LEU A 474 -15.83 11.01 15.95
C LEU A 474 -14.57 11.75 15.52
N ASP A 475 -13.40 11.23 15.88
CA ASP A 475 -12.09 11.85 15.65
C ASP A 475 -11.22 10.92 14.80
N ASP A 476 -10.77 11.42 13.66
CA ASP A 476 -9.75 10.77 12.85
C ASP A 476 -8.42 11.54 12.82
N SER A 477 -8.35 12.74 13.41
CA SER A 477 -7.14 13.57 13.42
C SER A 477 -5.97 12.93 14.18
N ARG A 478 -6.26 11.93 15.03
CA ARG A 478 -5.28 11.22 15.87
C ARG A 478 -4.93 9.82 15.39
N THR A 479 -5.70 9.29 14.45
CA THR A 479 -5.51 7.97 13.85
C THR A 479 -4.95 8.17 12.45
N GLY A 480 -5.81 8.53 11.51
CA GLY A 480 -5.52 8.48 10.08
C GLY A 480 -5.41 9.84 9.38
N GLY A 481 -6.19 10.82 9.85
CA GLY A 481 -6.25 12.16 9.29
C GLY A 481 -7.06 12.24 7.99
N SER A 482 -7.92 11.27 7.73
CA SER A 482 -8.90 11.30 6.66
C SER A 482 -10.16 12.07 7.08
N ARG A 483 -10.92 12.56 6.11
CA ARG A 483 -12.23 13.14 6.41
C ARG A 483 -13.23 12.05 6.74
N ILE A 484 -14.07 12.32 7.74
CA ILE A 484 -15.20 11.48 8.09
C ILE A 484 -16.29 11.65 7.03
N VAL A 485 -16.86 10.54 6.54
CA VAL A 485 -17.90 10.56 5.50
C VAL A 485 -19.21 9.92 5.94
N SER A 486 -19.20 9.11 7.00
CA SER A 486 -20.42 8.53 7.55
C SER A 486 -20.30 8.30 9.05
N ALA A 487 -21.42 8.43 9.74
CA ALA A 487 -21.57 8.06 11.13
C ALA A 487 -23.00 7.53 11.37
N GLU A 488 -23.11 6.39 12.05
CA GLU A 488 -24.37 5.67 12.21
C GLU A 488 -24.46 5.03 13.60
N TYR A 489 -25.69 4.75 14.04
CA TYR A 489 -25.98 4.05 15.29
C TYR A 489 -26.96 2.89 15.05
N SER A 490 -26.95 1.92 15.97
CA SER A 490 -27.77 0.71 15.93
C SER A 490 -28.13 0.25 17.35
N PHE A 491 -29.29 -0.42 17.47
CA PHE A 491 -29.77 -1.03 18.72
C PHE A 491 -29.76 -2.56 18.73
N ASP A 492 -29.49 -3.17 17.58
CA ASP A 492 -29.52 -4.62 17.36
C ASP A 492 -28.25 -5.14 16.64
N GLY A 493 -27.38 -4.24 16.19
CA GLY A 493 -26.20 -4.54 15.38
C GLY A 493 -26.49 -4.89 13.92
N ALA A 494 -27.75 -4.90 13.50
CA ALA A 494 -28.19 -5.26 12.16
C ALA A 494 -28.79 -4.07 11.39
N SER A 495 -29.58 -3.25 12.07
CA SER A 495 -30.28 -2.08 11.53
C SER A 495 -29.52 -0.81 11.90
N TRP A 496 -29.02 -0.08 10.90
CA TRP A 496 -28.18 1.11 11.08
C TRP A 496 -28.91 2.38 10.67
N PHE A 497 -28.80 3.41 11.50
CA PHE A 497 -29.45 4.71 11.32
C PHE A 497 -28.42 5.84 11.35
N PRO A 498 -28.53 6.88 10.51
CA PRO A 498 -27.53 7.93 10.41
C PRO A 498 -27.51 8.86 11.63
N MET A 499 -26.31 9.33 11.97
CA MET A 499 -26.07 10.47 12.86
C MET A 499 -25.76 11.72 12.04
N ALA A 500 -26.20 12.88 12.50
CA ALA A 500 -25.97 14.17 11.84
C ALA A 500 -24.80 14.91 12.47
N ALA A 501 -23.92 15.46 11.63
CA ALA A 501 -22.89 16.40 12.06
C ALA A 501 -23.51 17.71 12.56
N ALA A 502 -22.87 18.35 13.54
CA ALA A 502 -23.34 19.58 14.16
C ALA A 502 -23.41 20.76 13.18
N ASP A 503 -22.52 20.78 12.18
CA ASP A 503 -22.49 21.78 11.09
C ASP A 503 -23.31 21.35 9.85
N GLY A 504 -23.91 20.16 9.90
CA GLY A 504 -24.74 19.59 8.85
C GLY A 504 -24.00 18.84 7.74
N LYS A 505 -22.67 18.68 7.82
CA LYS A 505 -21.89 17.92 6.82
C LYS A 505 -20.81 17.08 7.49
N LEU A 506 -20.63 15.86 6.99
CA LEU A 506 -19.47 15.05 7.34
C LEU A 506 -18.38 15.34 6.32
N ASP A 507 -17.51 16.33 6.63
CA ASP A 507 -16.45 16.77 5.72
C ASP A 507 -15.14 17.19 6.41
N THR A 508 -15.02 16.95 7.72
CA THR A 508 -13.81 17.23 8.50
C THR A 508 -13.22 15.96 9.14
N GLN A 509 -12.04 16.10 9.73
CA GLN A 509 -11.36 15.01 10.46
C GLN A 509 -11.91 14.81 11.87
N LEU A 510 -12.74 15.74 12.38
CA LEU A 510 -13.26 15.72 13.73
C LEU A 510 -14.72 16.19 13.70
N GLU A 511 -15.64 15.26 13.88
CA GLU A 511 -17.07 15.50 13.73
C GLU A 511 -17.79 15.40 15.08
N GLN A 512 -18.60 16.41 15.38
CA GLN A 512 -19.55 16.37 16.49
C GLN A 512 -20.89 15.85 15.97
N LEU A 513 -21.35 14.73 16.51
CA LEU A 513 -22.45 13.96 15.98
C LEU A 513 -23.65 13.98 16.92
N THR A 514 -24.84 14.10 16.36
CA THR A 514 -26.10 14.00 17.11
C THR A 514 -27.16 13.20 16.35
N ALA A 515 -27.96 12.42 17.06
CA ALA A 515 -29.15 11.75 16.55
C ALA A 515 -30.29 11.85 17.56
N LYS A 516 -31.48 12.22 17.09
CA LYS A 516 -32.72 12.20 17.89
C LYS A 516 -33.60 11.06 17.43
N THR A 517 -34.03 10.23 18.37
CA THR A 517 -34.77 9.01 18.08
C THR A 517 -35.67 8.59 19.26
N MET A 518 -36.47 7.55 19.07
CA MET A 518 -37.38 6.99 20.06
C MET A 518 -37.48 5.47 19.93
N ILE A 519 -37.76 4.79 21.04
CA ILE A 519 -38.02 3.35 21.08
C ILE A 519 -39.40 3.14 21.70
N GLU A 520 -40.27 2.42 20.99
CA GLU A 520 -41.68 2.24 21.40
C GLU A 520 -41.86 1.24 22.53
N LYS A 521 -41.06 0.16 22.53
CA LYS A 521 -41.22 -0.95 23.49
C LYS A 521 -40.28 -0.79 24.69
N PRO A 522 -40.76 -0.96 25.92
CA PRO A 522 -39.90 -0.98 27.10
C PRO A 522 -38.91 -2.15 27.02
N GLY A 523 -37.69 -1.94 27.50
CA GLY A 523 -36.59 -2.88 27.37
C GLY A 523 -35.23 -2.23 27.63
N ILE A 524 -34.18 -3.04 27.56
CA ILE A 524 -32.79 -2.60 27.63
C ILE A 524 -32.14 -2.92 26.29
N TYR A 525 -31.63 -1.90 25.62
CA TYR A 525 -31.09 -2.01 24.26
C TYR A 525 -29.61 -1.63 24.24
N PRO A 526 -28.71 -2.43 23.66
CA PRO A 526 -27.33 -2.00 23.44
C PRO A 526 -27.32 -0.82 22.46
N LEU A 527 -26.36 0.08 22.61
CA LEU A 527 -26.07 1.14 21.64
C LEU A 527 -24.73 0.84 20.98
N ILE A 528 -24.78 0.57 19.68
CA ILE A 528 -23.60 0.37 18.85
C ILE A 528 -23.51 1.56 17.91
N VAL A 529 -22.34 2.20 17.85
CA VAL A 529 -22.05 3.26 16.89
C VAL A 529 -20.98 2.80 15.90
N ARG A 530 -21.04 3.34 14.69
CA ARG A 530 -19.98 3.15 13.70
C ARG A 530 -19.73 4.42 12.92
N GLY A 531 -18.48 4.58 12.49
CA GLY A 531 -18.00 5.74 11.74
C GLY A 531 -17.10 5.27 10.61
N ALA A 532 -17.17 5.93 9.46
CA ALA A 532 -16.28 5.66 8.34
C ALA A 532 -15.63 6.94 7.81
N ASP A 533 -14.37 6.81 7.42
CA ASP A 533 -13.61 7.84 6.74
C ASP A 533 -13.74 7.74 5.20
N GLU A 534 -13.15 8.70 4.49
CA GLU A 534 -13.15 8.73 3.02
C GLU A 534 -12.33 7.59 2.37
N MET A 535 -11.40 7.00 3.10
CA MET A 535 -10.62 5.83 2.65
C MET A 535 -11.46 4.53 2.72
N GLY A 536 -12.48 4.51 3.57
CA GLY A 536 -13.37 3.38 3.80
C GLY A 536 -12.97 2.55 5.02
N ASN A 537 -12.13 3.07 5.91
CA ASN A 537 -11.85 2.45 7.20
C ASN A 537 -13.06 2.68 8.11
N VAL A 538 -13.52 1.63 8.80
CA VAL A 538 -14.75 1.66 9.59
C VAL A 538 -14.45 1.23 11.02
N THR A 539 -14.85 2.07 11.98
CA THR A 539 -14.88 1.69 13.39
C THR A 539 -16.27 1.26 13.78
N ALA A 540 -16.40 0.17 14.53
CA ALA A 540 -17.64 -0.23 15.18
C ALA A 540 -17.37 -0.41 16.68
N GLN A 541 -18.16 0.25 17.51
CA GLN A 541 -17.97 0.25 18.96
C GLN A 541 -19.33 0.15 19.67
N GLU A 542 -19.42 -0.76 20.65
CA GLU A 542 -20.53 -0.78 21.60
C GLU A 542 -20.23 0.25 22.70
N CYS A 543 -21.11 1.23 22.86
CA CYS A 543 -20.84 2.43 23.67
C CYS A 543 -21.77 2.61 24.88
N GLY A 544 -22.68 1.66 25.12
CA GLY A 544 -23.53 1.65 26.31
C GLY A 544 -24.88 0.97 26.09
N THR A 545 -25.79 1.14 27.04
CA THR A 545 -27.15 0.60 27.00
C THR A 545 -28.19 1.69 27.23
N ILE A 546 -29.29 1.62 26.48
CA ILE A 546 -30.43 2.51 26.59
C ILE A 546 -31.51 1.80 27.40
N ILE A 547 -31.95 2.43 28.48
CA ILE A 547 -32.97 1.90 29.38
C ILE A 547 -34.31 2.55 29.03
N VAL A 548 -35.24 1.77 28.48
CA VAL A 548 -36.57 2.22 28.07
C VAL A 548 -37.62 1.69 29.05
N TYR A 549 -38.28 2.57 29.79
CA TYR A 549 -39.27 2.19 30.80
C TYR A 549 -40.69 2.61 30.43
N ASP A 550 -41.68 1.87 30.94
CA ASP A 550 -43.10 2.23 30.81
C ASP A 550 -43.77 2.26 32.20
N PRO A 551 -44.13 3.44 32.74
CA PRO A 551 -44.84 3.56 34.02
C PRO A 551 -46.18 2.80 34.06
N ALA A 552 -46.76 2.46 32.92
CA ALA A 552 -48.00 1.69 32.82
C ALA A 552 -47.80 0.17 32.87
N ALA A 553 -46.56 -0.33 32.82
CA ALA A 553 -46.24 -1.76 32.72
C ALA A 553 -46.67 -2.62 33.93
N GLY A 554 -47.11 -1.99 35.03
CA GLY A 554 -47.70 -2.66 36.18
C GLY A 554 -46.71 -2.85 37.34
N SER A 555 -46.70 -4.03 37.95
CA SER A 555 -45.78 -4.35 39.05
C SER A 555 -45.28 -5.80 38.99
N ALA A 556 -44.11 -6.04 39.57
CA ALA A 556 -43.53 -7.36 39.73
C ALA A 556 -43.42 -7.70 41.21
N ILE A 557 -43.70 -8.96 41.55
CA ILE A 557 -43.51 -9.51 42.89
C ILE A 557 -42.81 -10.84 42.72
N GLY A 558 -41.74 -11.07 43.47
CA GLY A 558 -41.06 -12.35 43.50
C GLY A 558 -40.69 -12.74 44.92
N GLU A 559 -40.88 -14.00 45.25
CA GLU A 559 -40.37 -14.59 46.48
C GLU A 559 -39.86 -15.99 46.18
N GLY A 560 -38.75 -16.40 46.79
CA GLY A 560 -38.19 -17.71 46.52
C GLY A 560 -36.77 -17.87 46.99
N TRP A 561 -36.09 -18.84 46.39
CA TRP A 561 -34.70 -19.12 46.67
C TRP A 561 -33.98 -19.70 45.45
N ILE A 562 -32.67 -19.43 45.40
CA ILE A 562 -31.72 -19.96 44.42
C ILE A 562 -30.66 -20.79 45.15
N GLU A 563 -30.00 -21.69 44.41
CA GLU A 563 -28.74 -22.29 44.85
C GLU A 563 -27.60 -21.34 44.45
N SER A 564 -27.05 -20.59 45.42
CA SER A 564 -25.94 -19.68 45.16
C SER A 564 -24.68 -20.49 44.85
N PRO A 565 -24.00 -20.25 43.71
CA PRO A 565 -22.81 -21.02 43.33
C PRO A 565 -21.59 -20.66 44.19
N GLU A 566 -20.61 -21.56 44.21
CA GLU A 566 -19.30 -21.29 44.77
C GLU A 566 -18.63 -20.15 43.98
N GLY A 567 -17.97 -19.22 44.67
CA GLY A 567 -17.38 -18.01 44.09
C GLY A 567 -18.35 -16.83 43.96
N ALA A 568 -19.66 -17.01 44.18
CA ALA A 568 -20.66 -15.95 44.05
C ALA A 568 -20.43 -14.77 45.00
N TYR A 569 -19.87 -14.99 46.19
CA TYR A 569 -19.55 -13.94 47.16
C TYR A 569 -18.03 -13.80 47.30
N THR A 570 -17.51 -12.61 47.04
CA THR A 570 -16.06 -12.38 46.97
C THR A 570 -15.35 -12.49 48.33
N GLU A 571 -16.02 -12.15 49.43
CA GLU A 571 -15.41 -12.26 50.77
C GLU A 571 -15.41 -13.69 51.33
N LYS A 572 -16.33 -14.56 50.90
CA LYS A 572 -16.34 -15.99 51.25
C LYS A 572 -16.51 -16.86 49.98
N PRO A 573 -15.46 -17.00 49.16
CA PRO A 573 -15.55 -17.68 47.86
C PRO A 573 -15.98 -19.14 47.94
N GLN A 574 -15.76 -19.80 49.08
CA GLN A 574 -16.11 -21.20 49.32
C GLN A 574 -17.58 -21.42 49.73
N ALA A 575 -18.31 -20.34 50.03
CA ALA A 575 -19.72 -20.45 50.43
C ALA A 575 -20.60 -20.78 49.22
N LYS A 576 -21.39 -21.84 49.34
CA LYS A 576 -22.43 -22.23 48.37
C LYS A 576 -23.66 -22.74 49.10
N GLY A 577 -24.80 -22.71 48.43
CA GLY A 577 -26.05 -23.26 48.95
C GLY A 577 -27.23 -22.30 48.85
N LYS A 578 -28.30 -22.66 49.53
CA LYS A 578 -29.58 -21.94 49.50
C LYS A 578 -29.45 -20.47 49.90
N ALA A 579 -29.83 -19.58 48.98
CA ALA A 579 -30.02 -18.15 49.22
C ALA A 579 -31.46 -17.75 48.89
N THR A 580 -32.12 -17.04 49.80
CA THR A 580 -33.52 -16.62 49.67
C THR A 580 -33.62 -15.19 49.18
N PHE A 581 -34.60 -14.90 48.33
CA PHE A 581 -34.90 -13.56 47.86
C PHE A 581 -36.38 -13.25 48.01
N GLN A 582 -36.68 -11.97 48.22
CA GLN A 582 -38.02 -11.42 48.13
C GLN A 582 -37.94 -10.03 47.52
N PHE A 583 -38.81 -9.71 46.56
CA PHE A 583 -38.90 -8.36 46.04
C PHE A 583 -40.32 -7.96 45.64
N THR A 584 -40.54 -6.66 45.69
CA THR A 584 -41.66 -5.98 45.05
C THR A 584 -41.09 -4.83 44.23
N ALA A 585 -41.57 -4.63 43.02
CA ALA A 585 -41.16 -3.52 42.16
C ALA A 585 -42.35 -3.03 41.33
N GLY A 586 -42.47 -1.73 41.15
CA GLY A 586 -43.51 -1.11 40.33
C GLY A 586 -43.29 0.38 40.20
N TYR A 587 -44.28 1.10 39.67
CA TYR A 587 -44.22 2.54 39.53
C TYR A 587 -45.26 3.23 40.42
N GLN A 588 -44.89 4.36 41.00
CA GLN A 588 -45.80 5.20 41.78
C GLN A 588 -46.81 5.89 40.84
N LYS A 589 -48.10 5.88 41.22
CA LYS A 589 -49.21 6.29 40.35
C LYS A 589 -49.13 7.73 39.83
N ASP A 590 -48.61 8.65 40.64
CA ASP A 590 -48.67 10.09 40.35
C ASP A 590 -47.37 10.65 39.77
N THR A 591 -46.23 10.02 40.08
CA THR A 591 -44.88 10.51 39.72
C THR A 591 -44.20 9.65 38.66
N GLY A 592 -44.67 8.43 38.41
CA GLY A 592 -43.98 7.47 37.53
C GLY A 592 -42.63 7.01 38.07
N ALA A 593 -42.27 7.36 39.31
CA ALA A 593 -41.01 6.97 39.92
C ALA A 593 -41.02 5.47 40.27
N PRO A 594 -39.88 4.77 40.10
CA PRO A 594 -39.75 3.38 40.50
C PRO A 594 -39.88 3.26 42.02
N VAL A 595 -40.72 2.35 42.48
CA VAL A 595 -40.94 2.05 43.89
C VAL A 595 -40.90 0.55 44.11
N GLY A 596 -40.40 0.13 45.27
CA GLY A 596 -40.22 -1.28 45.54
C GLY A 596 -39.22 -1.51 46.65
N GLN A 597 -39.06 -2.78 46.98
CA GLN A 597 -38.05 -3.24 47.91
C GLN A 597 -37.60 -4.63 47.47
N ALA A 598 -36.29 -4.88 47.53
CA ALA A 598 -35.67 -6.19 47.37
C ALA A 598 -34.90 -6.55 48.64
N GLU A 599 -35.06 -7.78 49.08
CA GLU A 599 -34.34 -8.40 50.19
C GLU A 599 -33.71 -9.70 49.69
N PHE A 600 -32.47 -9.93 50.12
CA PHE A 600 -31.72 -11.14 49.80
C PHE A 600 -30.97 -11.61 51.03
N ALA A 601 -31.02 -12.91 51.31
CA ALA A 601 -30.30 -13.50 52.42
C ALA A 601 -29.61 -14.78 51.96
N PHE A 602 -28.30 -14.84 52.19
CA PHE A 602 -27.47 -16.01 51.94
C PHE A 602 -26.81 -16.45 53.26
N PRO A 603 -27.50 -17.29 54.06
CA PRO A 603 -27.06 -17.65 55.41
C PRO A 603 -25.69 -18.34 55.45
N ALA A 604 -25.35 -19.17 54.46
CA ALA A 604 -24.07 -19.87 54.40
C ALA A 604 -22.86 -18.92 54.27
N ALA A 605 -23.09 -17.69 53.82
CA ALA A 605 -22.08 -16.63 53.75
C ALA A 605 -22.24 -15.54 54.83
N GLU A 606 -23.26 -15.61 55.69
CA GLU A 606 -23.67 -14.51 56.59
C GLU A 606 -23.93 -13.21 55.82
N LEU A 607 -24.48 -13.32 54.60
CA LEU A 607 -24.78 -12.18 53.76
C LEU A 607 -26.28 -11.88 53.81
N THR A 608 -26.61 -10.64 54.11
CA THR A 608 -27.96 -10.08 54.02
C THR A 608 -27.90 -8.77 53.25
N PHE A 609 -28.87 -8.56 52.38
CA PHE A 609 -28.98 -7.36 51.58
C PHE A 609 -30.42 -6.86 51.61
N ARG A 610 -30.58 -5.55 51.76
CA ARG A 610 -31.87 -4.86 51.68
C ARG A 610 -31.72 -3.59 50.85
N SER A 611 -32.51 -3.49 49.78
CA SER A 611 -32.57 -2.26 48.98
C SER A 611 -33.21 -1.12 49.79
N GLU A 612 -32.71 0.09 49.63
CA GLU A 612 -33.31 1.31 50.20
C GLU A 612 -34.01 2.15 49.13
N ARG A 613 -33.47 2.16 47.91
CA ARG A 613 -33.97 2.96 46.79
C ARG A 613 -33.77 2.22 45.47
N LEU A 614 -34.70 2.42 44.54
CA LEU A 614 -34.56 2.03 43.14
C LEU A 614 -34.15 3.26 42.31
N ASP A 615 -33.20 3.09 41.40
CA ASP A 615 -32.74 4.14 40.48
C ASP A 615 -33.54 4.11 39.18
N TRP A 616 -33.72 2.94 38.60
CA TRP A 616 -34.62 2.71 37.47
C TRP A 616 -35.23 1.31 37.52
N LEU A 617 -36.36 1.16 36.84
CA LEU A 617 -37.11 -0.09 36.71
C LEU A 617 -37.55 -0.21 35.25
N VAL A 618 -37.50 -1.42 34.72
CA VAL A 618 -38.07 -1.82 33.43
C VAL A 618 -38.83 -3.12 33.66
N ILE A 619 -40.13 -3.13 33.34
CA ILE A 619 -40.96 -4.33 33.33
C ILE A 619 -41.33 -4.60 31.87
N THR A 620 -40.99 -5.80 31.40
CA THR A 620 -41.37 -6.33 30.08
C THR A 620 -42.39 -7.45 30.26
N GLU A 621 -42.88 -8.04 29.17
CA GLU A 621 -43.78 -9.20 29.23
C GLU A 621 -43.13 -10.42 29.91
N ASP A 622 -41.82 -10.59 29.76
CA ASP A 622 -41.10 -11.81 30.15
C ASP A 622 -40.07 -11.61 31.27
N ALA A 623 -39.83 -10.37 31.70
CA ALA A 623 -38.80 -10.06 32.70
C ALA A 623 -39.05 -8.74 33.43
N VAL A 624 -38.51 -8.65 34.64
CA VAL A 624 -38.36 -7.39 35.39
C VAL A 624 -36.89 -7.14 35.67
N HIS A 625 -36.44 -5.92 35.39
CA HIS A 625 -35.07 -5.45 35.55
C HIS A 625 -35.11 -4.16 36.36
N PHE A 626 -34.35 -4.08 37.44
CA PHE A 626 -34.20 -2.82 38.17
C PHE A 626 -32.88 -2.75 38.91
N THR A 627 -32.42 -1.52 39.08
CA THR A 627 -31.21 -1.22 39.85
C THR A 627 -31.53 -0.26 40.97
N GLY A 628 -30.58 -0.10 41.88
CA GLY A 628 -30.69 0.88 42.93
C GLY A 628 -29.56 0.79 43.93
N THR A 629 -29.80 1.34 45.12
CA THR A 629 -28.87 1.30 46.24
C THR A 629 -29.51 0.62 47.45
N GLY A 630 -28.68 -0.03 48.26
CA GLY A 630 -29.12 -0.71 49.48
C GLY A 630 -28.00 -0.95 50.47
N LEU A 631 -28.35 -1.60 51.57
CA LEU A 631 -27.42 -1.94 52.65
C LEU A 631 -27.12 -3.43 52.64
N LEU A 632 -25.83 -3.75 52.59
CA LEU A 632 -25.27 -5.06 52.87
C LEU A 632 -25.00 -5.18 54.38
N ASN A 633 -25.49 -6.25 54.99
CA ASN A 633 -25.36 -6.56 56.41
C ASN A 633 -25.76 -5.40 57.34
N GLY A 634 -26.71 -4.57 56.89
CA GLY A 634 -27.25 -3.44 57.64
C GLY A 634 -26.31 -2.24 57.81
N ALA A 635 -25.13 -2.23 57.19
CA ALA A 635 -24.14 -1.17 57.41
C ALA A 635 -23.41 -0.68 56.15
N LYS A 636 -23.11 -1.56 55.18
CA LYS A 636 -22.30 -1.20 54.01
C LYS A 636 -23.21 -0.83 52.82
N GLU A 637 -23.16 0.43 52.36
CA GLU A 637 -23.90 0.87 51.16
C GLU A 637 -23.31 0.18 49.91
N CYS A 638 -24.18 -0.44 49.12
CA CYS A 638 -23.83 -1.02 47.83
C CYS A 638 -24.89 -0.67 46.77
N ALA A 639 -24.46 -0.71 45.51
CA ALA A 639 -25.38 -0.68 44.37
C ALA A 639 -25.76 -2.10 43.98
N PHE A 640 -26.94 -2.25 43.40
CA PHE A 640 -27.46 -3.54 42.96
C PHE A 640 -28.11 -3.50 41.59
N ALA A 641 -28.11 -4.64 40.91
CA ALA A 641 -28.93 -4.95 39.75
C ALA A 641 -29.66 -6.26 40.01
N LEU A 642 -30.98 -6.26 39.78
CA LEU A 642 -31.82 -7.44 39.92
C LEU A 642 -32.54 -7.70 38.60
N ILE A 643 -32.44 -8.94 38.12
CA ILE A 643 -33.19 -9.42 36.96
C ILE A 643 -33.99 -10.65 37.37
N ALA A 644 -35.29 -10.64 37.13
CA ALA A 644 -36.14 -11.79 37.44
C ALA A 644 -37.08 -12.10 36.27
N MET A 645 -37.21 -13.39 35.94
CA MET A 645 -38.07 -13.90 34.89
C MET A 645 -39.08 -14.89 35.50
N PRO A 646 -40.39 -14.72 35.25
CA PRO A 646 -41.40 -15.68 35.69
C PRO A 646 -41.28 -17.00 34.95
N GLU A 647 -41.95 -18.03 35.48
CA GLU A 647 -42.08 -19.30 34.78
C GLU A 647 -43.11 -19.17 33.66
N ILE A 648 -42.73 -19.58 32.45
CA ILE A 648 -43.63 -19.61 31.30
C ILE A 648 -43.96 -21.08 31.03
N ALA A 649 -44.95 -21.60 31.76
CA ALA A 649 -45.34 -23.01 31.73
C ALA A 649 -45.71 -23.51 30.31
N ALA A 650 -46.30 -22.64 29.47
CA ALA A 650 -46.67 -22.96 28.10
C ALA A 650 -45.46 -23.25 27.17
N GLU A 651 -44.27 -22.75 27.52
CA GLU A 651 -43.04 -22.90 26.73
C GLU A 651 -41.98 -23.77 27.44
N GLY A 652 -42.30 -24.33 28.61
CA GLY A 652 -41.35 -25.11 29.42
C GLY A 652 -40.16 -24.30 29.94
N LYS A 653 -40.27 -22.96 30.00
CA LYS A 653 -39.20 -22.06 30.46
C LYS A 653 -39.31 -21.86 31.98
N PRO A 654 -38.34 -22.35 32.79
CA PRO A 654 -38.38 -22.19 34.24
C PRO A 654 -38.15 -20.73 34.64
N ALA A 655 -38.66 -20.34 35.81
CA ALA A 655 -38.37 -19.05 36.41
C ALA A 655 -36.87 -18.90 36.73
N LYS A 656 -36.34 -17.70 36.50
CA LYS A 656 -34.92 -17.40 36.66
C LYS A 656 -34.70 -16.09 37.41
N PHE A 657 -33.57 -15.98 38.08
CA PHE A 657 -33.26 -14.85 38.94
C PHE A 657 -31.77 -14.56 38.92
N ARG A 658 -31.40 -13.29 38.82
CA ARG A 658 -30.04 -12.80 39.03
C ARG A 658 -30.02 -11.60 39.96
N LEU A 659 -29.06 -11.60 40.88
CA LEU A 659 -28.71 -10.45 41.69
C LEU A 659 -27.21 -10.21 41.59
N THR A 660 -26.85 -8.99 41.21
CA THR A 660 -25.47 -8.49 41.27
C THR A 660 -25.41 -7.35 42.29
N LEU A 661 -24.44 -7.40 43.20
CA LEU A 661 -24.14 -6.37 44.19
C LEU A 661 -22.71 -5.87 43.96
N TRP A 662 -22.47 -4.57 43.99
CA TRP A 662 -21.13 -4.00 43.86
C TRP A 662 -20.95 -2.75 44.72
N GLU A 663 -19.69 -2.44 45.02
CA GLU A 663 -19.32 -1.24 45.77
C GLU A 663 -19.40 -0.01 44.88
N LYS A 664 -20.13 1.02 45.33
CA LYS A 664 -20.47 2.20 44.53
C LYS A 664 -19.25 3.07 44.15
N GLN A 665 -18.22 3.08 45.00
CA GLN A 665 -17.02 3.92 44.80
C GLN A 665 -15.98 3.26 43.90
N THR A 666 -15.80 1.94 44.03
CA THR A 666 -14.74 1.18 43.34
C THR A 666 -15.26 0.40 42.14
N GLY A 667 -16.58 0.19 42.04
CA GLY A 667 -17.20 -0.68 41.04
C GLY A 667 -16.92 -2.18 41.28
N GLN A 668 -16.28 -2.54 42.40
CA GLN A 668 -15.90 -3.91 42.68
C GLN A 668 -17.13 -4.76 42.99
N VAL A 669 -17.31 -5.86 42.24
CA VAL A 669 -18.39 -6.82 42.47
C VAL A 669 -18.21 -7.49 43.84
N ILE A 670 -19.28 -7.43 44.64
CA ILE A 670 -19.38 -8.01 45.98
C ILE A 670 -20.04 -9.39 45.88
N TYR A 671 -21.19 -9.46 45.20
CA TYR A 671 -21.94 -10.69 44.98
C TYR A 671 -22.46 -10.76 43.55
N ASP A 672 -22.37 -11.91 42.89
CA ASP A 672 -23.04 -12.18 41.61
C ASP A 672 -23.55 -13.61 41.58
N SER A 673 -24.87 -13.78 41.47
CA SER A 673 -25.47 -15.10 41.35
C SER A 673 -25.18 -15.77 39.99
N ASP A 674 -24.85 -15.00 38.95
CA ASP A 674 -24.53 -15.48 37.59
C ASP A 674 -23.13 -15.02 37.15
N LEU A 675 -22.11 -15.54 37.86
CA LEU A 675 -20.69 -15.19 37.70
C LEU A 675 -20.24 -14.89 36.25
N GLY A 676 -19.78 -13.66 36.04
CA GLY A 676 -19.03 -13.26 34.84
C GLY A 676 -19.89 -12.95 33.60
N ASN A 677 -21.23 -12.97 33.72
CA ASN A 677 -22.11 -12.54 32.63
C ASN A 677 -22.25 -10.99 32.60
N PRO A 678 -22.44 -10.37 31.42
CA PRO A 678 -22.75 -8.93 31.33
C PRO A 678 -23.99 -8.56 32.15
N ASP A 679 -24.06 -7.37 32.75
CA ASP A 679 -25.22 -6.94 33.56
C ASP A 679 -26.54 -6.84 32.77
N SER A 680 -26.46 -6.72 31.43
CA SER A 680 -27.61 -6.74 30.53
C SER A 680 -28.06 -8.15 30.13
N ALA A 681 -27.28 -9.19 30.44
CA ALA A 681 -27.60 -10.55 30.05
C ALA A 681 -28.80 -11.11 30.83
N TYR A 682 -29.66 -11.86 30.14
CA TYR A 682 -30.75 -12.58 30.78
C TYR A 682 -30.21 -13.60 31.79
N PRO A 683 -30.88 -13.75 32.96
CA PRO A 683 -30.42 -14.64 34.01
C PRO A 683 -30.35 -16.10 33.53
N ILE A 684 -29.37 -16.83 34.02
CA ILE A 684 -29.22 -18.27 33.81
C ILE A 684 -29.54 -19.07 35.07
N THR A 685 -29.37 -18.48 36.27
CA THR A 685 -29.73 -19.12 37.53
C THR A 685 -31.25 -19.35 37.63
N LYS A 686 -31.62 -20.63 37.74
CA LYS A 686 -32.99 -21.06 37.96
C LYS A 686 -33.36 -20.90 39.43
N ILE A 687 -34.58 -20.45 39.70
CA ILE A 687 -35.09 -20.50 41.07
C ILE A 687 -35.43 -21.95 41.43
N ALA A 688 -35.07 -22.38 42.63
CA ALA A 688 -35.27 -23.75 43.09
C ALA A 688 -36.55 -23.92 43.94
N GLY A 689 -37.19 -22.80 44.32
CA GLY A 689 -38.55 -22.77 44.86
C GLY A 689 -39.03 -21.35 45.09
N GLY A 690 -40.35 -21.16 45.12
CA GLY A 690 -41.01 -19.85 45.14
C GLY A 690 -41.66 -19.51 43.80
N ALA A 691 -42.09 -18.26 43.63
CA ALA A 691 -42.73 -17.79 42.41
C ALA A 691 -42.36 -16.34 42.10
N ILE A 692 -42.22 -16.03 40.81
CA ILE A 692 -42.09 -14.68 40.28
C ILE A 692 -43.35 -14.40 39.46
N THR A 693 -44.04 -13.30 39.77
CA THR A 693 -45.27 -12.89 39.09
C THR A 693 -45.11 -11.48 38.55
N LEU A 694 -45.31 -11.33 37.24
CA LEU A 694 -45.45 -10.02 36.59
C LEU A 694 -46.95 -9.70 36.48
N LYS A 695 -47.39 -8.64 37.14
CA LYS A 695 -48.78 -8.17 37.12
C LYS A 695 -48.91 -7.04 36.11
N ALA A 696 -49.29 -7.38 34.89
CA ALA A 696 -49.66 -6.39 33.88
C ALA A 696 -50.95 -5.68 34.28
N LYS A 697 -51.02 -4.35 34.09
CA LYS A 697 -52.29 -3.62 34.16
C LYS A 697 -53.06 -3.90 32.88
N ALA A 698 -54.28 -4.43 32.98
CA ALA A 698 -55.15 -4.68 31.84
C ALA A 698 -55.24 -3.44 30.96
N HIS A 699 -54.67 -3.50 29.75
CA HIS A 699 -54.96 -2.54 28.69
C HIS A 699 -56.47 -2.57 28.45
N GLY A 700 -57.12 -1.42 28.63
CA GLY A 700 -58.54 -1.26 28.29
C GLY A 700 -58.75 -1.70 26.85
N SER A 701 -59.35 -2.87 26.66
CA SER A 701 -59.67 -3.41 25.36
C SER A 701 -60.64 -2.47 24.64
N ALA A 702 -60.14 -1.67 23.70
CA ALA A 702 -60.99 -1.07 22.68
C ALA A 702 -61.61 -2.23 21.89
N LYS A 703 -62.92 -2.43 22.07
CA LYS A 703 -63.74 -3.41 21.32
C LYS A 703 -63.46 -3.25 19.82
N LYS A 704 -62.73 -4.19 19.23
CA LYS A 704 -62.72 -4.44 17.78
C LYS A 704 -64.15 -4.86 17.38
N LYS A 705 -64.96 -3.89 16.94
CA LYS A 705 -66.17 -4.19 16.17
C LYS A 705 -65.72 -4.80 14.85
N SER A 706 -65.95 -6.11 14.67
CA SER A 706 -65.92 -6.74 13.36
C SER A 706 -67.03 -6.11 12.50
N ARG A 707 -66.67 -5.17 11.62
CA ARG A 707 -67.52 -4.86 10.46
C ARG A 707 -67.24 -5.93 9.42
N LYS A 708 -68.25 -6.77 9.17
CA LYS A 708 -68.39 -7.52 7.92
C LYS A 708 -68.26 -6.50 6.78
N ALA A 709 -67.30 -6.72 5.89
CA ALA A 709 -67.24 -6.01 4.62
C ALA A 709 -68.27 -6.67 3.68
N ASP A 710 -69.30 -5.91 3.36
CA ASP A 710 -70.14 -6.16 2.19
C ASP A 710 -69.33 -5.86 0.93
N SER A 711 -69.38 -6.80 0.00
CA SER A 711 -68.88 -6.68 -1.36
C SER A 711 -69.85 -5.84 -2.20
N THR A 712 -69.48 -4.62 -2.55
CA THR A 712 -70.00 -3.87 -3.70
C THR A 712 -68.89 -2.97 -4.24
N GLY A 713 -68.58 -3.11 -5.54
CA GLY A 713 -67.43 -2.48 -6.19
C GLY A 713 -67.68 -1.08 -6.77
N GLN A 714 -66.59 -0.53 -7.33
CA GLN A 714 -66.45 0.52 -8.36
C GLN A 714 -64.92 0.80 -8.43
N ASN A 715 -64.17 0.43 -9.46
CA ASN A 715 -64.01 1.08 -10.77
C ASN A 715 -63.98 2.61 -10.69
N THR A 716 -62.78 3.22 -10.78
CA THR A 716 -62.32 4.16 -11.84
C THR A 716 -60.99 4.83 -11.44
N ASP A 717 -60.10 4.89 -12.44
CA ASP A 717 -58.94 5.78 -12.71
C ASP A 717 -57.70 5.77 -11.80
#